data_AF-A0A9D4CKF9-F1
#
_entry.id   AF-A0A9D4CKF9-F1
#
_cell.length_a   1.000
_cell.length_b   1.000
_cell.length_c   1.000
_cell.angle_alpha   90.00
_cell.angle_beta   90.00
_cell.angle_gamma   90.00
#
_symmetry.space_group_name_H-M   'P 1'
#
loop_
_entity.id
_entity.type
_entity.pdbx_description
1 polymer ?
#
loop_
_entity_poly.entity_id
_entity_poly.type
_entity_poly.pdbx_seq_one_letter_code
_entity_poly.pdbx_strand_id
1 'polypeptide(L)'
;MPGADLDPHLYPAGQSGHLTAGMGLEPSTEELEGICEGEAPHRAPSDKLREALSSREAFQKIYLEQSELAMGTFKHIGRFRSARLIGKNLADFYMKLGEPQKAENFLLDAMTSYHKEGWTKLRDMACLELAQCQYQTGIHHKYVKTGCQVAGSSLLETRDRLEHMNNVMQLARSSNAGTMLLKASPLLKIDVSRISQSKVGVDEAFQITVTIDNQGPCDLTCDSIWLTLVESVSEFSDRRIHKLKSPVIRQASNSSLDNRHVMNLTNVNLNKQTPTEISLRALFEGTLEEPVLAGILCMNSHELLKRNDSSGGILKPTDDTVKKDVTSQQAAVTGVVLKQGENTVTLNFEGVLAGCYSPGQVGVKVGLLEFLKDTNSGLSVMVTCDETRCEIIPETLVAGIGQEVTVCIYSGNVAIDPNSKVKVTGSENLSITTSSHDNTVLLGGVARGGQAEWKMRVFHQPMVTGGLKVDDKIVFDCSWLPRPLIMTLTFVNPFKVTHRLYTARDMKYIQLTVHAQGGGQFQLSDWSLVATNGNDLELVCLNKPLVPMKIVSMQSCSFVWQLKCNTPELPPLHLTFTSAYMSPLEVPAEERQLRYSFKMADFQTLLTVKADICPSGDNKVCKTGVVSSFKLHVTQMSAVKPLADQEIMYRLEGGPNWKVHGKSSGVFHLSGGSYSHSVQVIPLTAGFLPLPAVSLLKYNPQIMKEEDERLSSTDDESSDTDGQPLMSEFGRGQVYYSSQGKQVHVYPVEVTGEVEVTIM
;
A
#
# COMPACT_ATOMS: atom_id res chain seq x y z
N MET A 1 -18.01 8.14 75.15
CA MET A 1 -19.45 8.30 74.81
C MET A 1 -19.56 9.24 73.62
N PRO A 2 -20.47 9.03 72.66
CA PRO A 2 -21.39 7.91 72.37
C PRO A 2 -20.83 7.05 71.19
N GLY A 3 -21.34 5.92 70.71
CA GLY A 3 -22.52 5.06 70.91
C GLY A 3 -22.58 4.17 69.65
N ALA A 4 -22.19 2.89 69.75
CA ALA A 4 -23.07 1.71 69.71
C ALA A 4 -23.51 1.29 68.28
N ASP A 5 -22.82 0.29 67.71
CA ASP A 5 -23.40 -1.02 67.37
C ASP A 5 -22.27 -1.97 66.90
N LEU A 6 -21.90 -2.89 67.80
CA LEU A 6 -20.93 -3.97 67.59
C LEU A 6 -21.72 -5.27 67.60
N ASP A 7 -21.85 -5.88 66.43
CA ASP A 7 -22.47 -7.20 66.26
C ASP A 7 -21.45 -8.30 66.66
N PRO A 8 -21.73 -9.17 67.65
CA PRO A 8 -20.74 -10.06 68.24
C PRO A 8 -20.94 -11.51 67.80
N HIS A 9 -20.69 -11.86 66.54
CA HIS A 9 -20.63 -13.27 66.14
C HIS A 9 -19.74 -13.48 64.92
N LEU A 10 -18.51 -14.00 65.13
CA LEU A 10 -17.81 -14.99 64.27
C LEU A 10 -16.40 -15.28 64.81
N TYR A 11 -16.33 -15.79 66.04
CA TYR A 11 -15.30 -16.78 66.40
C TYR A 11 -15.93 -18.15 66.18
N PRO A 12 -15.43 -19.02 65.27
CA PRO A 12 -15.57 -20.44 65.49
C PRO A 12 -14.53 -20.83 66.53
N ALA A 13 -15.04 -21.15 67.71
CA ALA A 13 -14.33 -21.80 68.79
C ALA A 13 -13.48 -22.98 68.28
N GLY A 14 -12.36 -23.21 68.95
CA GLY A 14 -11.58 -24.43 68.77
C GLY A 14 -12.46 -25.65 68.97
N GLN A 15 -12.75 -26.36 67.89
CA GLN A 15 -13.11 -27.76 67.97
C GLN A 15 -11.82 -28.57 67.89
N SER A 16 -11.35 -28.96 69.08
CA SER A 16 -10.57 -30.17 69.26
C SER A 16 -11.28 -31.29 68.50
N GLY A 17 -10.72 -31.70 67.36
CA GLY A 17 -11.15 -32.90 66.66
C GLY A 17 -10.78 -34.09 67.50
N HIS A 18 -11.61 -34.40 68.50
CA HIS A 18 -11.62 -35.71 69.13
C HIS A 18 -11.80 -36.74 68.01
N LEU A 19 -10.74 -37.51 67.77
CA LEU A 19 -10.85 -38.83 67.17
C LEU A 19 -11.67 -39.70 68.14
N THR A 20 -12.99 -39.63 68.07
CA THR A 20 -13.83 -40.74 68.52
C THR A 20 -13.66 -41.86 67.50
N ALA A 21 -12.58 -42.62 67.68
CA ALA A 21 -12.54 -44.00 67.25
C ALA A 21 -13.80 -44.67 67.80
N GLY A 22 -14.59 -45.30 66.93
CA GLY A 22 -15.74 -46.10 67.33
C GLY A 22 -15.29 -47.22 68.27
N MET A 23 -15.37 -46.95 69.57
CA MET A 23 -15.41 -47.95 70.62
C MET A 23 -16.87 -48.12 71.01
N GLY A 24 -17.37 -49.35 70.86
CA GLY A 24 -18.64 -49.78 71.43
C GLY A 24 -19.79 -49.82 70.45
N LEU A 25 -20.03 -50.99 69.89
CA LEU A 25 -21.26 -51.78 70.10
C LEU A 25 -21.15 -53.01 69.19
N GLU A 26 -21.00 -54.19 69.81
CA GLU A 26 -21.18 -55.46 69.12
C GLU A 26 -22.61 -55.52 68.53
N PRO A 27 -22.78 -55.85 67.24
CA PRO A 27 -24.05 -56.37 66.78
C PRO A 27 -24.08 -57.87 67.07
N SER A 28 -25.07 -58.25 67.85
CA SER A 28 -25.59 -59.61 67.97
C SER A 28 -25.70 -60.30 66.61
N THR A 29 -25.26 -61.55 66.61
CA THR A 29 -25.50 -62.59 65.62
C THR A 29 -26.92 -62.55 65.04
N GLU A 30 -27.05 -62.41 63.73
CA GLU A 30 -28.00 -63.16 62.89
C GLU A 30 -27.74 -62.88 61.39
N GLU A 31 -27.40 -63.96 60.69
CA GLU A 31 -27.66 -64.28 59.28
C GLU A 31 -27.29 -63.27 58.16
N LEU A 32 -26.23 -63.60 57.41
CA LEU A 32 -26.30 -63.87 55.96
C LEU A 32 -24.93 -64.35 55.45
N GLU A 33 -24.81 -65.66 55.25
CA GLU A 33 -23.74 -66.28 54.47
C GLU A 33 -23.93 -65.97 52.97
N GLY A 34 -22.83 -65.62 52.29
CA GLY A 34 -22.84 -65.32 50.85
C GLY A 34 -21.48 -64.99 50.25
N ILE A 35 -20.54 -65.94 50.34
CA ILE A 35 -19.40 -66.24 49.45
C ILE A 35 -18.80 -65.09 48.61
N CYS A 36 -17.56 -64.69 48.93
CA CYS A 36 -16.42 -64.59 48.00
C CYS A 36 -15.10 -64.53 48.78
N GLU A 37 -14.26 -65.53 48.55
CA GLU A 37 -12.95 -65.73 49.17
C GLU A 37 -11.91 -64.73 48.63
N GLY A 38 -11.06 -64.18 49.51
CA GLY A 38 -9.88 -63.42 49.09
C GLY A 38 -9.31 -62.37 50.04
N GLU A 39 -9.88 -62.12 51.23
CA GLU A 39 -9.30 -61.16 52.18
C GLU A 39 -8.53 -61.86 53.30
N ALA A 40 -7.29 -61.41 53.54
CA ALA A 40 -6.50 -61.77 54.72
C ALA A 40 -7.32 -61.52 56.01
N PRO A 41 -7.14 -62.31 57.09
CA PRO A 41 -7.98 -62.21 58.27
C PRO A 41 -8.00 -60.78 58.79
N HIS A 42 -9.20 -60.19 58.91
CA HIS A 42 -9.41 -58.87 59.51
C HIS A 42 -8.95 -58.92 60.97
N ARG A 43 -7.67 -58.62 61.21
CA ARG A 43 -7.12 -58.41 62.57
C ARG A 43 -7.89 -57.29 63.24
N ALA A 44 -8.32 -57.50 64.48
CA ALA A 44 -9.01 -56.48 65.26
C ALA A 44 -8.15 -55.19 65.34
N PRO A 45 -8.76 -53.99 65.32
CA PRO A 45 -8.02 -52.72 65.41
C PRO A 45 -7.07 -52.65 66.62
N SER A 46 -7.43 -53.29 67.73
CA SER A 46 -6.61 -53.44 68.94
C SER A 46 -5.32 -54.24 68.71
N ASP A 47 -5.36 -55.27 67.88
CA ASP A 47 -4.19 -56.09 67.56
C ASP A 47 -3.23 -55.35 66.64
N LYS A 48 -3.75 -54.60 65.65
CA LYS A 48 -2.95 -53.73 64.77
C LYS A 48 -2.26 -52.61 65.57
N LEU A 49 -2.94 -52.03 66.55
CA LEU A 49 -2.34 -51.01 67.42
C LEU A 49 -1.25 -51.61 68.32
N ARG A 50 -1.48 -52.80 68.89
CA ARG A 50 -0.48 -53.50 69.70
C ARG A 50 0.76 -53.88 68.88
N GLU A 51 0.57 -54.29 67.63
CA GLU A 51 1.64 -54.56 66.67
C GLU A 51 2.40 -53.28 66.31
N ALA A 52 1.70 -52.16 66.05
CA ALA A 52 2.34 -50.87 65.78
C ALA A 52 3.19 -50.38 66.95
N LEU A 53 2.76 -50.61 68.19
CA LEU A 53 3.51 -50.23 69.39
C LEU A 53 4.64 -51.21 69.76
N SER A 54 4.75 -52.35 69.07
CA SER A 54 5.73 -53.39 69.39
C SER A 54 7.16 -53.06 68.95
N SER A 55 7.33 -52.26 67.89
CA SER A 55 8.63 -51.83 67.37
C SER A 55 8.49 -50.59 66.50
N ARG A 56 9.60 -49.87 66.30
CA ARG A 56 9.64 -48.67 65.44
C ARG A 56 9.35 -49.02 63.98
N GLU A 57 9.82 -50.18 63.54
CA GLU A 57 9.62 -50.72 62.20
C GLU A 57 8.16 -51.13 61.97
N ALA A 58 7.52 -51.76 62.96
CA ALA A 58 6.10 -52.10 62.90
C ALA A 58 5.20 -50.85 62.89
N PHE A 59 5.53 -49.83 63.71
CA PHE A 59 4.86 -48.54 63.66
C PHE A 59 4.95 -47.90 62.27
N GLN A 60 6.17 -47.83 61.71
CA GLN A 60 6.41 -47.23 60.40
C GLN A 60 5.62 -47.94 59.30
N LYS A 61 5.64 -49.28 59.27
CA LYS A 61 4.91 -50.07 58.28
C LYS A 61 3.41 -49.80 58.35
N ILE A 62 2.82 -49.88 59.54
CA ILE A 62 1.37 -49.69 59.73
C ILE A 62 0.97 -48.23 59.44
N TYR A 63 1.80 -47.26 59.82
CA TYR A 63 1.54 -45.84 59.55
C TYR A 63 1.51 -45.54 58.03
N LEU A 64 2.45 -46.10 57.27
CA LEU A 64 2.50 -45.94 55.81
C LEU A 64 1.31 -46.61 55.14
N GLU A 65 1.00 -47.87 55.48
CA GLU A 65 -0.14 -48.60 54.93
C GLU A 65 -1.47 -47.85 55.16
N GLN A 66 -1.69 -47.34 56.37
CA GLN A 66 -2.89 -46.56 56.70
C GLN A 66 -2.94 -45.22 55.96
N SER A 67 -1.80 -44.53 55.83
CA SER A 67 -1.72 -43.25 55.14
C SER A 67 -1.94 -43.38 53.63
N GLU A 68 -1.41 -44.44 53.00
CA GLU A 68 -1.63 -44.75 51.59
C GLU A 68 -3.10 -45.09 51.31
N LEU A 69 -3.71 -45.95 52.14
CA LEU A 69 -5.13 -46.30 52.03
C LEU A 69 -6.03 -45.07 52.19
N ALA A 70 -5.77 -44.24 53.21
CA ALA A 70 -6.52 -43.01 53.44
C ALA A 70 -6.35 -42.02 52.28
N MET A 71 -5.12 -41.80 51.82
CA MET A 71 -4.83 -40.91 50.70
C MET A 71 -5.51 -41.39 49.40
N GLY A 72 -5.48 -42.69 49.11
CA GLY A 72 -6.16 -43.30 47.96
C GLY A 72 -7.68 -43.10 48.04
N THR A 73 -8.27 -43.36 49.20
CA THR A 73 -9.71 -43.15 49.44
C THR A 73 -10.14 -41.70 49.20
N PHE A 74 -9.38 -40.73 49.73
CA PHE A 74 -9.67 -39.31 49.49
C PHE A 74 -9.53 -38.91 48.02
N LYS A 75 -8.58 -39.49 47.27
CA LYS A 75 -8.47 -39.28 45.81
C LYS A 75 -9.68 -39.85 45.06
N HIS A 76 -10.14 -41.06 45.40
CA HIS A 76 -11.30 -41.69 44.75
C HIS A 76 -12.62 -40.94 44.99
N ILE A 77 -12.80 -40.35 46.19
CA ILE A 77 -13.99 -39.55 46.54
C ILE A 77 -13.87 -38.09 46.03
N GLY A 78 -12.79 -37.74 45.34
CA GLY A 78 -12.57 -36.39 44.78
C GLY A 78 -12.15 -35.33 45.80
N ARG A 79 -11.83 -35.71 47.04
CA ARG A 79 -11.34 -34.81 48.11
C ARG A 79 -9.82 -34.65 48.04
N PHE A 80 -9.34 -34.07 46.95
CA PHE A 80 -7.90 -33.95 46.68
C PHE A 80 -7.13 -33.16 47.75
N ARG A 81 -7.71 -32.12 48.36
CA ARG A 81 -7.07 -31.34 49.44
C ARG A 81 -6.70 -32.20 50.65
N SER A 82 -7.60 -33.08 51.09
CA SER A 82 -7.37 -33.99 52.20
C SER A 82 -6.24 -34.98 51.85
N ALA A 83 -6.22 -35.48 50.62
CA ALA A 83 -5.13 -36.32 50.14
C ALA A 83 -3.78 -35.57 50.10
N ARG A 84 -3.74 -34.29 49.69
CA ARG A 84 -2.51 -33.46 49.71
C ARG A 84 -2.03 -33.19 51.13
N LEU A 85 -2.93 -32.97 52.09
CA LEU A 85 -2.56 -32.76 53.49
C LEU A 85 -1.93 -34.02 54.10
N ILE A 86 -2.47 -35.21 53.81
CA ILE A 86 -1.85 -36.48 54.20
C ILE A 86 -0.48 -36.63 53.54
N GLY A 87 -0.37 -36.29 52.24
CA GLY A 87 0.92 -36.27 51.54
C GLY A 87 1.95 -35.35 52.21
N LYS A 88 1.52 -34.17 52.67
CA LYS A 88 2.39 -33.24 53.42
C LYS A 88 2.87 -33.87 54.74
N ASN A 89 1.97 -34.48 55.51
CA ASN A 89 2.34 -35.17 56.75
C ASN A 89 3.30 -36.35 56.50
N LEU A 90 3.11 -37.08 55.39
CA LEU A 90 4.04 -38.12 54.95
C LEU A 90 5.41 -37.55 54.58
N ALA A 91 5.46 -36.39 53.93
CA ALA A 91 6.71 -35.70 53.65
C ALA A 91 7.45 -35.33 54.94
N ASP A 92 6.77 -34.75 55.92
CA ASP A 92 7.34 -34.43 57.23
C ASP A 92 7.86 -35.68 57.96
N PHE A 93 7.14 -36.80 57.82
CA PHE A 93 7.56 -38.09 58.37
C PHE A 93 8.85 -38.61 57.68
N TYR A 94 8.91 -38.59 56.36
CA TYR A 94 10.12 -38.99 55.60
C TYR A 94 11.32 -38.07 55.87
N MET A 95 11.10 -36.77 56.03
CA MET A 95 12.14 -35.81 56.42
C MET A 95 12.72 -36.15 57.81
N LYS A 96 11.88 -36.53 58.78
CA LYS A 96 12.33 -36.98 60.12
C LYS A 96 13.04 -38.33 60.11
N LEU A 97 12.74 -39.20 59.14
CA LEU A 97 13.44 -40.48 58.94
C LEU A 97 14.81 -40.31 58.23
N GLY A 98 15.13 -39.11 57.73
CA GLY A 98 16.35 -38.88 56.95
C GLY A 98 16.25 -39.40 55.51
N GLU A 99 15.04 -39.60 54.98
CA GLU A 99 14.78 -40.04 53.61
C GLU A 99 14.18 -38.92 52.73
N PRO A 100 14.92 -37.81 52.48
CA PRO A 100 14.37 -36.64 51.81
C PRO A 100 13.96 -36.92 50.34
N GLN A 101 14.52 -37.94 49.67
CA GLN A 101 14.14 -38.26 48.30
C GLN A 101 12.66 -38.70 48.18
N LYS A 102 12.10 -39.34 49.21
CA LYS A 102 10.69 -39.78 49.22
C LYS A 102 9.73 -38.63 49.53
N ALA A 103 10.19 -37.62 50.27
CA ALA A 103 9.40 -36.44 50.64
C ALA A 103 9.19 -35.46 49.48
N GLU A 104 10.18 -35.33 48.57
CA GLU A 104 10.20 -34.31 47.51
C GLU A 104 8.91 -34.30 46.66
N ASN A 105 8.47 -35.48 46.21
CA ASN A 105 7.29 -35.58 45.33
C ASN A 105 6.01 -35.13 46.04
N PHE A 106 5.84 -35.45 47.32
CA PHE A 106 4.67 -35.04 48.10
C PHE A 106 4.63 -33.53 48.32
N LEU A 107 5.77 -32.89 48.58
CA LEU A 107 5.88 -31.45 48.74
C LEU A 107 5.68 -30.71 47.42
N LEU A 108 6.24 -31.21 46.31
CA LEU A 108 6.03 -30.68 44.97
C LEU A 108 4.55 -30.71 44.58
N ASP A 109 3.89 -31.82 44.88
CA ASP A 109 2.47 -32.05 44.68
C ASP A 109 1.59 -31.08 45.49
N ALA A 110 1.93 -30.87 46.75
CA ALA A 110 1.23 -29.93 47.63
C ALA A 110 1.40 -28.47 47.14
N MET A 111 2.63 -28.05 46.86
CA MET A 111 2.94 -26.73 46.32
C MET A 111 2.20 -26.46 45.00
N THR A 112 2.19 -27.44 44.08
CA THR A 112 1.49 -27.32 42.79
C THR A 112 -0.03 -27.20 42.99
N SER A 113 -0.61 -27.95 43.93
CA SER A 113 -2.05 -27.85 44.25
C SER A 113 -2.39 -26.49 44.83
N TYR A 114 -1.62 -26.01 45.82
CA TYR A 114 -1.83 -24.69 46.43
C TYR A 114 -1.66 -23.55 45.43
N HIS A 115 -0.70 -23.67 44.50
CA HIS A 115 -0.53 -22.70 43.43
C HIS A 115 -1.75 -22.68 42.49
N LYS A 116 -2.20 -23.84 42.01
CA LYS A 116 -3.38 -23.96 41.12
C LYS A 116 -4.66 -23.44 41.78
N GLU A 117 -4.78 -23.58 43.09
CA GLU A 117 -5.94 -23.15 43.85
C GLU A 117 -5.83 -21.72 44.38
N GLY A 118 -4.71 -21.02 44.17
CA GLY A 118 -4.50 -19.62 44.56
C GLY A 118 -4.16 -19.39 46.04
N TRP A 119 -3.79 -20.43 46.78
CA TRP A 119 -3.40 -20.32 48.20
C TRP A 119 -1.94 -19.90 48.32
N THR A 120 -1.65 -18.63 48.07
CA THR A 120 -0.29 -18.07 47.98
C THR A 120 0.54 -18.30 49.25
N LYS A 121 -0.02 -18.08 50.43
CA LYS A 121 0.68 -18.31 51.71
C LYS A 121 1.04 -19.79 51.92
N LEU A 122 0.09 -20.70 51.67
CA LEU A 122 0.34 -22.15 51.83
C LEU A 122 1.32 -22.67 50.77
N ARG A 123 1.25 -22.15 49.54
CA ARG A 123 2.22 -22.43 48.49
C ARG A 123 3.63 -22.04 48.92
N ASP A 124 3.83 -20.84 49.45
CA ASP A 124 5.16 -20.35 49.82
C ASP A 124 5.74 -21.12 51.01
N MET A 125 4.91 -21.48 51.98
CA MET A 125 5.31 -22.38 53.07
C MET A 125 5.70 -23.78 52.56
N ALA A 126 4.92 -24.37 51.66
CA ALA A 126 5.27 -25.65 51.05
C ALA A 126 6.53 -25.55 50.16
N CYS A 127 6.76 -24.40 49.52
CA CYS A 127 7.96 -24.12 48.75
C CYS A 127 9.21 -24.03 49.65
N LEU A 128 9.09 -23.43 50.83
CA LEU A 128 10.16 -23.39 51.84
C LEU A 128 10.54 -24.80 52.32
N GLU A 129 9.55 -25.62 52.68
CA GLU A 129 9.76 -27.03 53.06
C GLU A 129 10.39 -27.84 51.92
N LEU A 130 9.94 -27.61 50.67
CA LEU A 130 10.50 -28.24 49.48
C LEU A 130 11.95 -27.81 49.23
N ALA A 131 12.28 -26.53 49.41
CA ALA A 131 13.64 -26.02 49.26
C ALA A 131 14.58 -26.65 50.30
N GLN A 132 14.13 -26.78 51.56
CA GLN A 132 14.89 -27.47 52.61
C GLN A 132 15.11 -28.96 52.26
N CYS A 133 14.08 -29.63 51.76
CA CYS A 133 14.16 -31.01 51.28
C CYS A 133 15.17 -31.16 50.13
N GLN A 134 15.11 -30.29 49.11
CA GLN A 134 16.00 -30.34 47.95
C GLN A 134 17.45 -29.96 48.28
N TYR A 135 17.66 -29.10 49.29
CA TYR A 135 18.99 -28.80 49.79
C TYR A 135 19.63 -30.05 50.43
N GLN A 136 18.86 -30.82 51.20
CA GLN A 136 19.33 -32.06 51.86
C GLN A 136 19.56 -33.23 50.89
N THR A 137 18.87 -33.27 49.75
CA THR A 137 19.10 -34.32 48.73
C THR A 137 20.36 -34.09 47.89
N GLY A 138 21.00 -32.91 47.98
CA GLY A 138 22.19 -32.57 47.19
C GLY A 138 21.92 -32.28 45.71
N ILE A 139 20.64 -32.19 45.31
CA ILE A 139 20.26 -31.94 43.91
C ILE A 139 20.18 -30.43 43.65
N HIS A 140 21.35 -29.81 43.43
CA HIS A 140 21.49 -28.36 43.37
C HIS A 140 20.63 -27.67 42.29
N HIS A 141 20.46 -28.27 41.10
CA HIS A 141 19.67 -27.63 40.02
C HIS A 141 18.19 -27.43 40.39
N LYS A 142 17.60 -28.38 41.13
CA LYS A 142 16.20 -28.26 41.60
C LYS A 142 16.09 -27.24 42.73
N TYR A 143 17.06 -27.29 43.66
CA TYR A 143 17.15 -26.35 44.77
C TYR A 143 17.27 -24.90 44.30
N VAL A 144 18.07 -24.61 43.27
CA VAL A 144 18.22 -23.23 42.78
C VAL A 144 16.88 -22.66 42.31
N LYS A 145 16.05 -23.45 41.61
CA LYS A 145 14.72 -23.01 41.16
C LYS A 145 13.80 -22.68 42.34
N THR A 146 13.73 -23.57 43.33
CA THR A 146 12.87 -23.38 44.51
C THR A 146 13.42 -22.32 45.47
N GLY A 147 14.74 -22.25 45.64
CA GLY A 147 15.45 -21.22 46.41
C GLY A 147 15.20 -19.81 45.86
N CYS A 148 15.19 -19.62 44.53
CA CYS A 148 14.80 -18.35 43.91
C CYS A 148 13.33 -18.00 44.20
N GLN A 149 12.43 -19.00 44.25
CA GLN A 149 11.01 -18.77 44.60
C GLN A 149 10.84 -18.36 46.07
N VAL A 150 11.59 -18.98 46.98
CA VAL A 150 11.62 -18.62 48.40
C VAL A 150 12.18 -17.21 48.57
N ALA A 151 13.33 -16.90 47.98
CA ALA A 151 13.96 -15.58 48.08
C ALA A 151 13.07 -14.44 47.54
N GLY A 152 12.35 -14.69 46.45
CA GLY A 152 11.40 -13.75 45.84
C GLY A 152 10.02 -13.68 46.49
N SER A 153 9.72 -14.47 47.52
CA SER A 153 8.41 -14.42 48.19
C SER A 153 8.32 -13.23 49.15
N SER A 154 7.26 -12.44 49.04
CA SER A 154 6.95 -11.38 50.01
C SER A 154 6.23 -11.87 51.27
N LEU A 155 5.82 -13.15 51.32
CA LEU A 155 5.01 -13.72 52.40
C LEU A 155 5.84 -14.51 53.43
N LEU A 156 7.11 -14.78 53.12
CA LEU A 156 8.04 -15.50 53.99
C LEU A 156 8.90 -14.53 54.81
N GLU A 157 9.43 -15.01 55.93
CA GLU A 157 10.29 -14.22 56.82
C GLU A 157 11.59 -13.83 56.12
N THR A 158 12.06 -12.59 56.36
CA THR A 158 13.28 -12.05 55.74
C THR A 158 14.51 -12.91 56.02
N ARG A 159 14.59 -13.55 57.20
CA ARG A 159 15.69 -14.44 57.58
C ARG A 159 15.81 -15.62 56.62
N ASP A 160 14.70 -16.33 56.41
CA ASP A 160 14.67 -17.54 55.59
C ASP A 160 14.91 -17.20 54.11
N ARG A 161 14.39 -16.04 53.65
CA ARG A 161 14.66 -15.51 52.31
C ARG A 161 16.14 -15.21 52.09
N LEU A 162 16.80 -14.57 53.06
CA LEU A 162 18.20 -14.19 52.98
C LEU A 162 19.12 -15.42 52.96
N GLU A 163 18.82 -16.43 53.79
CA GLU A 163 19.55 -17.69 53.82
C GLU A 163 19.52 -18.38 52.45
N HIS A 164 18.34 -18.55 51.87
CA HIS A 164 18.18 -19.19 50.57
C HIS A 164 18.81 -18.36 49.44
N MET A 165 18.70 -17.03 49.49
CA MET A 165 19.35 -16.15 48.53
C MET A 165 20.88 -16.33 48.55
N ASN A 166 21.49 -16.33 49.72
CA ASN A 166 22.94 -16.53 49.86
C ASN A 166 23.39 -17.90 49.33
N ASN A 167 22.64 -18.96 49.65
CA ASN A 167 22.93 -20.31 49.16
C ASN A 167 22.83 -20.40 47.63
N VAL A 168 21.79 -19.79 47.04
CA VAL A 168 21.64 -19.71 45.57
C VAL A 168 22.82 -18.97 44.94
N MET A 169 23.23 -17.83 45.50
CA MET A 169 24.36 -17.04 44.97
C MET A 169 25.70 -17.76 45.13
N GLN A 170 25.89 -18.53 46.20
CA GLN A 170 27.07 -19.37 46.39
C GLN A 170 27.13 -20.49 45.33
N LEU A 171 25.99 -21.15 45.07
CA LEU A 171 25.89 -22.17 44.03
C LEU A 171 26.10 -21.58 42.62
N ALA A 172 25.56 -20.38 42.37
CA ALA A 172 25.74 -19.66 41.13
C ALA A 172 27.21 -19.39 40.79
N ARG A 173 28.05 -19.20 41.82
CA ARG A 173 29.49 -18.89 41.68
C ARG A 173 30.40 -20.12 41.82
N SER A 174 29.84 -21.31 42.03
CA SER A 174 30.61 -22.55 42.16
C SER A 174 31.06 -23.08 40.79
N SER A 175 32.32 -23.51 40.65
CA SER A 175 32.96 -23.78 39.34
C SER A 175 32.56 -25.11 38.65
N ASN A 176 31.69 -25.92 39.26
CA ASN A 176 31.52 -27.34 38.89
C ASN A 176 30.21 -27.67 38.14
N ALA A 177 29.45 -26.67 37.66
CA ALA A 177 28.17 -26.88 36.98
C ALA A 177 28.07 -26.14 35.64
N GLY A 178 27.23 -26.65 34.73
CA GLY A 178 26.86 -25.93 33.50
C GLY A 178 25.90 -24.77 33.79
N THR A 179 25.74 -23.85 32.83
CA THR A 179 24.83 -22.71 32.95
C THR A 179 23.39 -23.18 33.19
N MET A 180 22.75 -22.66 34.24
CA MET A 180 21.35 -22.96 34.58
C MET A 180 20.45 -21.82 34.09
N LEU A 181 19.51 -22.15 33.21
CA LEU A 181 18.51 -21.21 32.71
C LEU A 181 17.26 -21.24 33.60
N LEU A 182 16.85 -20.07 34.06
CA LEU A 182 15.69 -19.90 34.95
C LEU A 182 14.77 -18.81 34.42
N LYS A 183 13.49 -18.89 34.77
CA LYS A 183 12.59 -17.76 34.56
C LYS A 183 12.96 -16.65 35.54
N ALA A 184 12.94 -15.41 35.07
CA ALA A 184 13.20 -14.25 35.92
C ALA A 184 12.22 -14.15 37.11
N SER A 185 10.93 -14.39 36.86
CA SER A 185 9.89 -14.40 37.90
C SER A 185 9.96 -15.67 38.75
N PRO A 186 9.77 -15.59 40.08
CA PRO A 186 9.30 -14.41 40.84
C PRO A 186 10.41 -13.48 41.34
N LEU A 187 11.68 -13.84 41.17
CA LEU A 187 12.79 -13.12 41.78
C LEU A 187 13.04 -11.73 41.15
N LEU A 188 12.93 -11.66 39.84
CA LEU A 188 13.09 -10.44 39.04
C LEU A 188 11.83 -10.24 38.20
N LYS A 189 11.16 -9.10 38.38
CA LYS A 189 10.11 -8.63 37.46
C LYS A 189 10.76 -7.70 36.46
N ILE A 190 10.61 -7.99 35.18
CA ILE A 190 11.32 -7.28 34.11
C ILE A 190 10.28 -6.79 33.11
N ASP A 191 10.28 -5.48 32.87
CA ASP A 191 9.43 -4.81 31.88
C ASP A 191 10.29 -3.90 31.00
N VAL A 192 9.99 -3.85 29.71
CA VAL A 192 10.65 -2.90 28.79
C VAL A 192 9.86 -1.61 28.80
N SER A 193 10.44 -0.54 29.34
CA SER A 193 9.72 0.69 29.66
C SER A 193 9.72 1.70 28.51
N ARG A 194 10.81 1.81 27.75
CA ARG A 194 10.92 2.83 26.69
C ARG A 194 11.93 2.49 25.60
N ILE A 195 11.64 2.93 24.38
CA ILE A 195 12.61 3.09 23.28
C ILE A 195 12.86 4.60 23.06
N SER A 196 14.11 5.01 22.88
CA SER A 196 14.48 6.43 22.73
C SER A 196 13.85 7.10 21.50
N GLN A 197 13.78 6.36 20.38
CA GLN A 197 13.28 6.82 19.09
C GLN A 197 12.49 5.67 18.42
N SER A 198 11.38 5.98 17.76
CA SER A 198 10.58 4.99 17.01
C SER A 198 11.10 4.74 15.59
N LYS A 199 11.90 5.67 15.05
CA LYS A 199 12.52 5.60 13.72
C LYS A 199 13.96 6.08 13.79
N VAL A 200 14.89 5.31 13.22
CA VAL A 200 16.34 5.50 13.33
C VAL A 200 16.99 5.17 11.99
N GLY A 201 18.03 5.90 11.56
CA GLY A 201 18.81 5.54 10.38
C GLY A 201 19.68 4.29 10.62
N VAL A 202 20.05 3.57 9.56
CA VAL A 202 21.13 2.57 9.68
C VAL A 202 22.41 3.26 10.17
N ASP A 203 23.11 2.62 11.11
CA ASP A 203 24.30 3.13 11.82
C ASP A 203 24.03 4.28 12.83
N GLU A 204 22.78 4.73 13.02
CA GLU A 204 22.42 5.66 14.09
C GLU A 204 22.13 4.89 15.39
N ALA A 205 22.72 5.35 16.50
CA ALA A 205 22.60 4.72 17.80
C ALA A 205 21.24 5.01 18.44
N PHE A 206 20.60 3.99 19.02
CA PHE A 206 19.37 4.17 19.81
C PHE A 206 19.43 3.39 21.12
N GLN A 207 18.55 3.74 22.05
CA GLN A 207 18.57 3.21 23.41
C GLN A 207 17.24 2.56 23.77
N ILE A 208 17.31 1.39 24.41
CA ILE A 208 16.14 0.75 25.03
C ILE A 208 16.34 0.73 26.53
N THR A 209 15.33 1.21 27.26
CA THR A 209 15.31 1.22 28.71
C THR A 209 14.48 0.05 29.22
N VAL A 210 15.08 -0.74 30.12
CA VAL A 210 14.48 -1.90 30.78
C VAL A 210 14.37 -1.58 32.27
N THR A 211 13.18 -1.78 32.81
CA THR A 211 12.90 -1.69 34.24
C THR A 211 12.95 -3.09 34.85
N ILE A 212 13.78 -3.25 35.89
CA ILE A 212 13.99 -4.52 36.58
C ILE A 212 13.72 -4.32 38.07
N ASP A 213 12.67 -4.95 38.57
CA ASP A 213 12.29 -4.94 39.98
C ASP A 213 12.80 -6.21 40.67
N ASN A 214 13.80 -6.03 41.54
CA ASN A 214 14.44 -7.07 42.33
C ASN A 214 13.61 -7.34 43.60
N GLN A 215 12.88 -8.45 43.58
CA GLN A 215 12.05 -8.94 44.68
C GLN A 215 12.86 -9.72 45.73
N GLY A 216 14.19 -9.78 45.60
CA GLY A 216 15.08 -10.40 46.57
C GLY A 216 15.19 -9.62 47.90
N PRO A 217 15.73 -10.26 48.95
CA PRO A 217 15.95 -9.61 50.25
C PRO A 217 17.22 -8.72 50.28
N CYS A 218 18.05 -8.74 49.25
CA CYS A 218 19.32 -8.02 49.18
C CYS A 218 19.68 -7.59 47.74
N ASP A 219 20.69 -6.74 47.63
CA ASP A 219 21.23 -6.29 46.34
C ASP A 219 21.85 -7.46 45.56
N LEU A 220 21.65 -7.45 44.24
CA LEU A 220 22.10 -8.49 43.33
C LEU A 220 23.20 -7.95 42.41
N THR A 221 24.40 -8.52 42.52
CA THR A 221 25.53 -8.23 41.62
C THR A 221 25.43 -9.10 40.37
N CYS A 222 25.16 -8.49 39.22
CA CYS A 222 24.99 -9.15 37.93
C CYS A 222 26.25 -8.98 37.07
N ASP A 223 26.66 -10.06 36.39
CA ASP A 223 27.76 -10.03 35.45
C ASP A 223 27.37 -9.25 34.19
N SER A 224 26.17 -9.50 33.68
CA SER A 224 25.64 -8.81 32.52
C SER A 224 24.11 -8.83 32.47
N ILE A 225 23.53 -7.76 31.94
CA ILE A 225 22.12 -7.67 31.56
C ILE A 225 22.08 -7.43 30.06
N TRP A 226 21.33 -8.25 29.32
CA TRP A 226 21.25 -8.18 27.88
C TRP A 226 19.80 -8.22 27.38
N LEU A 227 19.57 -7.67 26.19
CA LEU A 227 18.29 -7.69 25.49
C LEU A 227 18.52 -8.10 24.03
N THR A 228 17.73 -9.06 23.55
CA THR A 228 17.67 -9.41 22.13
C THR A 228 16.58 -8.60 21.42
N LEU A 229 16.82 -8.29 20.16
CA LEU A 229 15.79 -7.80 19.24
C LEU A 229 15.27 -8.94 18.39
N VAL A 230 13.96 -8.94 18.18
CA VAL A 230 13.26 -9.85 17.27
C VAL A 230 12.70 -9.03 16.12
N GLU A 231 12.96 -9.47 14.90
CA GLU A 231 12.40 -8.84 13.72
C GLU A 231 10.89 -9.09 13.70
N SER A 232 10.13 -8.01 13.84
CA SER A 232 8.68 -8.05 13.65
C SER A 232 8.42 -8.11 12.15
N VAL A 233 8.05 -9.30 11.67
CA VAL A 233 7.57 -9.46 10.29
C VAL A 233 6.29 -8.63 10.18
N SER A 234 6.38 -7.46 9.55
CA SER A 234 5.19 -6.73 9.14
C SER A 234 4.44 -7.62 8.16
N GLU A 235 3.23 -8.06 8.52
CA GLU A 235 2.29 -8.77 7.61
C GLU A 235 1.82 -7.89 6.42
N PHE A 236 2.57 -6.84 6.07
CA PHE A 236 2.28 -5.95 4.94
C PHE A 236 2.89 -6.40 3.61
N SER A 237 3.78 -7.41 3.58
CA SER A 237 4.50 -7.79 2.37
C SER A 237 4.30 -9.23 1.87
N ASP A 238 3.29 -9.97 2.34
CA ASP A 238 2.91 -11.25 1.70
C ASP A 238 1.38 -11.43 1.68
N ARG A 239 0.71 -10.71 0.76
CA ARG A 239 -0.55 -11.18 0.19
C ARG A 239 -0.26 -12.33 -0.78
N ARG A 240 0.28 -13.43 -0.27
CA ARG A 240 0.25 -14.72 -0.96
C ARG A 240 -0.75 -15.63 -0.27
N ILE A 241 -1.76 -15.93 -1.05
CA ILE A 241 -2.91 -16.80 -0.79
C ILE A 241 -2.41 -18.14 -0.25
N HIS A 242 -2.34 -18.29 1.06
CA HIS A 242 -2.43 -19.59 1.71
C HIS A 242 -3.80 -19.71 2.36
N LYS A 243 -4.57 -20.67 1.83
CA LYS A 243 -5.89 -21.09 2.28
C LYS A 243 -5.92 -21.28 3.81
N LEU A 244 -6.30 -20.23 4.54
CA LEU A 244 -6.86 -20.40 5.88
C LEU A 244 -8.25 -21.00 5.71
N LYS A 245 -8.43 -22.16 6.35
CA LYS A 245 -9.70 -22.86 6.44
C LYS A 245 -10.76 -21.88 6.95
N SER A 246 -11.92 -21.92 6.29
CA SER A 246 -13.11 -21.13 6.60
C SER A 246 -13.37 -21.07 8.10
N PRO A 247 -13.70 -19.90 8.67
CA PRO A 247 -14.12 -19.83 10.06
C PRO A 247 -15.42 -20.61 10.20
N VAL A 248 -15.40 -21.66 11.01
CA VAL A 248 -16.61 -22.40 11.39
C VAL A 248 -17.44 -21.47 12.26
N ILE A 249 -18.42 -20.81 11.65
CA ILE A 249 -19.51 -20.16 12.38
C ILE A 249 -20.34 -21.30 12.98
N ARG A 250 -20.11 -21.61 14.26
CA ARG A 250 -21.03 -22.48 15.00
C ARG A 250 -22.29 -21.68 15.28
N GLN A 251 -23.34 -21.95 14.50
CA GLN A 251 -24.69 -21.53 14.85
C GLN A 251 -25.04 -22.10 16.23
N ALA A 252 -25.61 -21.26 17.10
CA ALA A 252 -26.19 -21.70 18.36
C ALA A 252 -27.33 -22.68 18.04
N SER A 253 -27.14 -23.95 18.41
CA SER A 253 -28.21 -24.94 18.36
C SER A 253 -29.23 -24.61 19.45
N ASN A 254 -30.39 -24.10 19.02
CA ASN A 254 -31.59 -24.06 19.83
C ASN A 254 -32.08 -25.50 20.05
N SER A 255 -31.70 -26.12 21.16
CA SER A 255 -32.38 -27.31 21.65
C SER A 255 -32.38 -27.38 23.18
N SER A 256 -33.57 -27.67 23.71
CA SER A 256 -33.84 -28.10 25.07
C SER A 256 -33.78 -27.02 26.17
N LEU A 257 -34.89 -26.27 26.25
CA LEU A 257 -35.48 -25.89 27.54
C LEU A 257 -35.86 -27.18 28.28
N ASP A 258 -35.00 -27.69 29.16
CA ASP A 258 -35.49 -28.55 30.25
C ASP A 258 -34.77 -28.20 31.55
N ASN A 259 -35.58 -27.66 32.47
CA ASN A 259 -35.15 -26.85 33.60
C ASN A 259 -35.10 -27.73 34.86
N ARG A 260 -34.31 -28.82 34.85
CA ARG A 260 -34.22 -29.76 35.98
C ARG A 260 -32.85 -30.42 36.22
N HIS A 261 -31.76 -29.75 35.87
CA HIS A 261 -30.45 -30.10 36.45
C HIS A 261 -29.95 -28.98 37.36
N VAL A 262 -29.97 -29.26 38.67
CA VAL A 262 -29.20 -28.53 39.66
C VAL A 262 -27.75 -28.55 39.20
N MET A 263 -27.20 -27.40 38.79
CA MET A 263 -25.78 -27.27 38.53
C MET A 263 -25.03 -27.57 39.84
N ASN A 264 -24.32 -28.68 39.87
CA ASN A 264 -23.33 -28.94 40.91
C ASN A 264 -22.17 -27.96 40.70
N LEU A 265 -22.19 -26.83 41.42
CA LEU A 265 -21.18 -25.77 41.40
C LEU A 265 -19.84 -26.18 42.06
N THR A 266 -19.58 -27.47 42.25
CA THR A 266 -18.50 -27.95 43.11
C THR A 266 -17.11 -27.99 42.46
N ASN A 267 -16.94 -27.54 41.20
CA ASN A 267 -15.62 -27.47 40.56
C ASN A 267 -15.44 -26.21 39.67
N VAL A 268 -15.74 -25.04 40.20
CA VAL A 268 -15.23 -23.78 39.61
C VAL A 268 -13.76 -23.65 39.99
N ASN A 269 -12.89 -23.97 39.04
CA ASN A 269 -11.45 -23.75 39.15
C ASN A 269 -11.19 -22.24 38.99
N LEU A 270 -11.21 -21.49 40.10
CA LEU A 270 -11.14 -20.02 40.15
C LEU A 270 -9.81 -19.40 39.66
N ASN A 271 -8.85 -20.19 39.16
CA ASN A 271 -7.46 -19.71 38.99
C ASN A 271 -6.75 -20.17 37.70
N LYS A 272 -7.47 -20.33 36.58
CA LYS A 272 -6.84 -19.88 35.32
C LYS A 272 -6.99 -18.37 35.34
N GLN A 273 -5.89 -17.64 35.51
CA GLN A 273 -5.87 -16.21 35.21
C GLN A 273 -6.44 -16.06 33.79
N THR A 274 -7.70 -15.63 33.70
CA THR A 274 -8.21 -15.03 32.48
C THR A 274 -7.22 -13.93 32.13
N PRO A 275 -6.70 -13.86 30.89
CA PRO A 275 -5.80 -12.78 30.52
C PRO A 275 -6.41 -11.45 30.98
N THR A 276 -5.62 -10.66 31.71
CA THR A 276 -6.07 -9.42 32.37
C THR A 276 -6.53 -8.36 31.36
N GLU A 277 -6.29 -8.59 30.08
CA GLU A 277 -6.56 -7.65 29.00
C GLU A 277 -7.33 -8.34 27.88
N ILE A 278 -8.43 -7.70 27.46
CA ILE A 278 -9.20 -8.12 26.31
C ILE A 278 -8.51 -7.52 25.09
N SER A 279 -7.86 -8.36 24.29
CA SER A 279 -7.15 -7.90 23.09
C SER A 279 -8.16 -7.69 21.96
N LEU A 280 -8.60 -6.45 21.79
CA LEU A 280 -9.56 -6.05 20.76
C LEU A 280 -8.83 -5.47 19.55
N ARG A 281 -9.21 -5.90 18.35
CA ARG A 281 -8.79 -5.29 17.09
C ARG A 281 -10.02 -4.87 16.30
N ALA A 282 -10.04 -3.62 15.84
CA ALA A 282 -11.05 -3.19 14.88
C ALA A 282 -10.83 -3.90 13.54
N LEU A 283 -11.87 -4.52 13.02
CA LEU A 283 -11.87 -5.23 11.76
C LEU A 283 -12.71 -4.40 10.79
N PHE A 284 -12.06 -3.91 9.75
CA PHE A 284 -12.69 -3.17 8.66
C PHE A 284 -12.46 -3.95 7.37
N GLU A 285 -13.55 -4.27 6.70
CA GLU A 285 -13.54 -4.87 5.37
C GLU A 285 -14.31 -3.94 4.43
N GLY A 286 -13.62 -3.39 3.42
CA GLY A 286 -14.16 -2.39 2.49
C GLY A 286 -13.16 -1.29 2.14
N THR A 287 -13.58 -0.36 1.27
CA THR A 287 -12.84 0.89 0.99
C THR A 287 -13.44 2.02 1.84
N LEU A 288 -12.72 3.14 1.98
CA LEU A 288 -13.17 4.30 2.77
C LEU A 288 -14.54 4.85 2.32
N GLU A 289 -14.94 4.60 1.07
CA GLU A 289 -16.20 5.07 0.49
C GLU A 289 -17.34 4.04 0.58
N GLU A 290 -17.03 2.74 0.74
CA GLU A 290 -18.02 1.66 0.90
C GLU A 290 -17.55 0.61 1.93
N PRO A 291 -17.92 0.72 3.22
CA PRO A 291 -17.61 -0.30 4.22
C PRO A 291 -18.56 -1.49 4.10
N VAL A 292 -18.01 -2.69 3.85
CA VAL A 292 -18.73 -3.96 3.73
C VAL A 292 -18.95 -4.60 5.11
N LEU A 293 -17.99 -4.45 6.02
CA LEU A 293 -18.08 -4.96 7.39
C LEU A 293 -17.26 -4.11 8.36
N ALA A 294 -17.87 -3.74 9.49
CA ALA A 294 -17.19 -3.11 10.62
C ALA A 294 -17.48 -3.91 11.88
N GLY A 295 -16.45 -4.39 12.55
CA GLY A 295 -16.58 -5.22 13.74
C GLY A 295 -15.40 -5.10 14.68
N ILE A 296 -15.56 -5.62 15.90
CA ILE A 296 -14.50 -5.70 16.89
C ILE A 296 -14.16 -7.17 17.08
N LEU A 297 -12.92 -7.56 16.76
CA LEU A 297 -12.42 -8.91 16.90
C LEU A 297 -11.66 -9.08 18.21
N CYS A 298 -12.08 -10.02 19.04
CA CYS A 298 -11.35 -10.41 20.25
C CYS A 298 -10.30 -11.48 19.91
N MET A 299 -9.05 -11.06 19.80
CA MET A 299 -7.93 -11.91 19.35
C MET A 299 -7.65 -13.07 20.31
N ASN A 300 -7.80 -12.83 21.62
CA ASN A 300 -7.61 -13.83 22.68
C ASN A 300 -8.91 -14.55 23.09
N SER A 301 -9.93 -14.58 22.22
CA SER A 301 -11.19 -15.31 22.47
C SER A 301 -10.96 -16.80 22.77
N HIS A 302 -9.94 -17.41 22.17
CA HIS A 302 -9.54 -18.80 22.39
C HIS A 302 -8.91 -19.05 23.78
N GLU A 303 -8.49 -18.01 24.47
CA GLU A 303 -7.97 -18.04 25.85
C GLU A 303 -9.06 -17.68 26.85
N LEU A 304 -9.93 -16.73 26.51
CA LEU A 304 -11.02 -16.21 27.34
C LEU A 304 -12.26 -17.12 27.41
N LEU A 305 -12.59 -17.83 26.32
CA LEU A 305 -13.85 -18.58 26.17
C LEU A 305 -13.67 -20.11 26.22
N LYS A 306 -12.54 -20.60 26.76
CA LYS A 306 -12.28 -22.04 26.87
C LYS A 306 -13.11 -22.68 27.99
N ARG A 307 -13.98 -23.61 27.61
CA ARG A 307 -14.71 -24.53 28.48
C ARG A 307 -13.74 -25.45 29.24
N ASN A 308 -13.78 -25.42 30.59
CA ASN A 308 -12.85 -26.14 31.46
C ASN A 308 -13.08 -27.66 31.50
N ASP A 309 -14.19 -28.14 30.93
CA ASP A 309 -14.62 -29.54 30.84
C ASP A 309 -14.14 -30.26 29.57
N SER A 310 -13.44 -29.57 28.65
CA SER A 310 -13.03 -30.15 27.35
C SER A 310 -11.57 -30.62 27.25
N SER A 311 -10.84 -30.70 28.36
CA SER A 311 -9.50 -31.33 28.39
C SER A 311 -9.54 -32.62 29.20
N GLY A 312 -10.11 -33.67 28.60
CA GLY A 312 -9.84 -35.06 28.95
C GLY A 312 -8.38 -35.36 28.63
N GLY A 313 -7.50 -35.00 29.54
CA GLY A 313 -6.08 -35.18 29.42
C GLY A 313 -5.46 -34.62 30.68
N ILE A 314 -4.98 -35.51 31.54
CA ILE A 314 -3.95 -35.21 32.52
C ILE A 314 -2.86 -34.47 31.75
N LEU A 315 -2.85 -33.14 31.84
CA LEU A 315 -1.74 -32.33 31.39
C LEU A 315 -0.56 -32.81 32.24
N LYS A 316 0.30 -33.62 31.61
CA LYS A 316 1.70 -33.72 32.04
C LYS A 316 2.16 -32.28 32.28
N PRO A 317 2.79 -31.96 33.43
CA PRO A 317 3.39 -30.64 33.62
C PRO A 317 4.26 -30.39 32.41
N THR A 318 3.89 -29.41 31.58
CA THR A 318 4.69 -29.02 30.42
C THR A 318 6.08 -28.71 30.95
N ASP A 319 7.05 -29.44 30.42
CA ASP A 319 8.45 -29.30 30.74
C ASP A 319 8.82 -27.82 30.55
N ASP A 320 9.11 -27.17 31.67
CA ASP A 320 9.24 -25.73 31.84
C ASP A 320 10.62 -25.28 31.31
N THR A 321 10.95 -25.74 30.11
CA THR A 321 12.26 -25.59 29.46
C THR A 321 12.39 -24.16 28.97
N VAL A 322 13.02 -23.32 29.80
CA VAL A 322 13.41 -21.96 29.44
C VAL A 322 14.45 -22.06 28.33
N LYS A 323 14.14 -21.52 27.16
CA LYS A 323 15.07 -21.47 26.02
C LYS A 323 15.66 -20.07 25.92
N LYS A 324 16.98 -20.03 25.78
CA LYS A 324 17.70 -18.79 25.49
C LYS A 324 17.55 -18.48 24.01
N ASP A 325 17.09 -17.28 23.71
CA ASP A 325 17.07 -16.76 22.36
C ASP A 325 18.49 -16.39 21.92
N VAL A 326 18.87 -16.79 20.72
CA VAL A 326 20.20 -16.52 20.16
C VAL A 326 19.99 -15.77 18.85
N THR A 327 19.82 -14.45 18.95
CA THR A 327 19.79 -13.56 17.80
C THR A 327 21.11 -12.81 17.65
N SER A 328 21.42 -12.40 16.42
CA SER A 328 22.60 -11.58 16.13
C SER A 328 22.46 -10.13 16.58
N GLN A 329 21.24 -9.68 16.90
CA GLN A 329 20.92 -8.31 17.29
C GLN A 329 20.67 -8.25 18.81
N GLN A 330 21.75 -8.10 19.58
CA GLN A 330 21.70 -8.00 21.03
C GLN A 330 22.55 -6.85 21.55
N ALA A 331 22.11 -6.23 22.64
CA ALA A 331 22.90 -5.27 23.41
C ALA A 331 23.06 -5.79 24.84
N ALA A 332 24.19 -5.48 25.48
CA ALA A 332 24.49 -5.91 26.84
C ALA A 332 25.20 -4.81 27.64
N VAL A 333 24.86 -4.72 28.93
CA VAL A 333 25.59 -3.92 29.93
C VAL A 333 26.21 -4.88 30.94
N THR A 334 27.45 -4.63 31.35
CA THR A 334 28.19 -5.48 32.29
C THR A 334 28.36 -4.81 33.66
N GLY A 335 28.51 -5.62 34.71
CA GLY A 335 28.81 -5.14 36.06
C GLY A 335 27.70 -4.31 36.72
N VAL A 336 26.44 -4.73 36.57
CA VAL A 336 25.28 -4.01 37.11
C VAL A 336 24.94 -4.51 38.51
N VAL A 337 24.69 -3.60 39.45
CA VAL A 337 24.17 -3.94 40.78
C VAL A 337 22.69 -3.56 40.84
N LEU A 338 21.81 -4.56 40.90
CA LEU A 338 20.38 -4.36 41.08
C LEU A 338 20.08 -4.19 42.58
N LYS A 339 19.69 -2.98 42.98
CA LYS A 339 19.22 -2.71 44.34
C LYS A 339 17.90 -3.43 44.61
N GLN A 340 17.57 -3.65 45.87
CA GLN A 340 16.23 -4.11 46.23
C GLN A 340 15.15 -3.16 45.70
N GLY A 341 14.11 -3.70 45.05
CA GLY A 341 13.05 -2.93 44.41
C GLY A 341 13.37 -2.57 42.95
N GLU A 342 12.79 -1.46 42.49
CA GLU A 342 12.84 -1.03 41.08
C GLU A 342 14.22 -0.47 40.68
N ASN A 343 14.74 -0.96 39.56
CA ASN A 343 15.98 -0.50 38.93
C ASN A 343 15.72 -0.19 37.45
N THR A 344 16.48 0.74 36.89
CA THR A 344 16.41 1.10 35.47
C THR A 344 17.76 0.86 34.81
N VAL A 345 17.76 0.16 33.68
CA VAL A 345 18.96 -0.18 32.91
C VAL A 345 18.74 0.25 31.45
N THR A 346 19.71 0.97 30.89
CA THR A 346 19.66 1.45 29.50
C THR A 346 20.65 0.66 28.65
N LEU A 347 20.16 0.10 27.54
CA LEU A 347 20.92 -0.71 26.59
C LEU A 347 21.06 0.06 25.28
N ASN A 348 22.29 0.23 24.81
CA ASN A 348 22.61 0.96 23.58
C ASN A 348 22.71 -0.02 22.41
N PHE A 349 21.99 0.25 21.33
CA PHE A 349 22.01 -0.51 20.08
C PHE A 349 22.66 0.34 18.98
N GLU A 350 23.61 -0.25 18.27
CA GLU A 350 24.34 0.35 17.16
C GLU A 350 24.55 -0.71 16.06
N GLY A 351 24.61 -0.30 14.80
CA GLY A 351 24.82 -1.21 13.67
C GLY A 351 23.70 -2.24 13.44
N VAL A 352 22.47 -1.91 13.87
CA VAL A 352 21.29 -2.75 13.64
C VAL A 352 20.93 -2.69 12.15
N LEU A 353 20.59 -3.85 11.57
CA LEU A 353 20.19 -3.94 10.17
C LEU A 353 18.87 -3.20 9.92
N ALA A 354 18.61 -2.82 8.67
CA ALA A 354 17.34 -2.22 8.30
C ALA A 354 16.18 -3.22 8.51
N GLY A 355 15.11 -2.77 9.15
CA GLY A 355 13.99 -3.64 9.53
C GLY A 355 13.13 -3.03 10.63
N CYS A 356 12.01 -3.69 10.94
CA CYS A 356 11.17 -3.35 12.08
C CYS A 356 11.45 -4.35 13.21
N TYR A 357 11.92 -3.87 14.35
CA TYR A 357 12.31 -4.72 15.48
C TYR A 357 11.47 -4.43 16.71
N SER A 358 11.17 -5.47 17.46
CA SER A 358 10.59 -5.40 18.80
C SER A 358 11.54 -6.03 19.83
N PRO A 359 11.54 -5.57 21.09
CA PRO A 359 12.24 -6.26 22.18
C PRO A 359 11.79 -7.72 22.26
N GLY A 360 12.74 -8.66 22.28
CA GLY A 360 12.50 -10.10 22.26
C GLY A 360 12.60 -10.77 23.62
N GLN A 361 13.82 -10.97 24.11
CA GLN A 361 14.11 -11.61 25.39
C GLN A 361 15.14 -10.79 26.18
N VAL A 362 14.85 -10.57 27.45
CA VAL A 362 15.81 -9.99 28.41
C VAL A 362 16.44 -11.11 29.22
N GLY A 363 17.76 -11.05 29.38
CA GLY A 363 18.50 -11.94 30.24
C GLY A 363 19.34 -11.21 31.29
N VAL A 364 19.33 -11.73 32.51
CA VAL A 364 20.18 -11.27 33.63
C VAL A 364 21.10 -12.43 34.04
N LYS A 365 22.41 -12.24 33.91
CA LYS A 365 23.42 -13.25 34.22
C LYS A 365 24.08 -12.99 35.57
N VAL A 366 24.18 -14.03 36.39
CA VAL A 366 24.85 -14.05 37.69
C VAL A 366 25.62 -15.37 37.84
N GLY A 367 26.93 -15.35 37.62
CA GLY A 367 27.77 -16.53 37.56
C GLY A 367 27.28 -17.53 36.50
N LEU A 368 26.90 -18.71 36.97
CA LEU A 368 26.31 -19.79 36.16
C LEU A 368 24.79 -19.68 36.00
N LEU A 369 24.12 -18.70 36.63
CA LEU A 369 22.67 -18.50 36.50
C LEU A 369 22.35 -17.48 35.42
N GLU A 370 21.41 -17.80 34.55
CA GLU A 370 20.81 -16.83 33.63
C GLU A 370 19.29 -16.81 33.84
N PHE A 371 18.79 -15.65 34.28
CA PHE A 371 17.37 -15.36 34.42
C PHE A 371 16.84 -14.79 33.11
N LEU A 372 15.85 -15.44 32.51
CA LEU A 372 15.30 -15.08 31.21
C LEU A 372 13.84 -14.65 31.32
N LYS A 373 13.47 -13.63 30.53
CA LYS A 373 12.10 -13.15 30.38
C LYS A 373 11.84 -12.73 28.93
N ASP A 374 10.87 -13.39 28.29
CA ASP A 374 10.34 -12.94 27.01
C ASP A 374 9.51 -11.67 27.21
N THR A 375 9.70 -10.70 26.32
CA THR A 375 9.10 -9.36 26.39
C THR A 375 7.99 -9.20 25.39
N ASN A 376 6.83 -8.70 25.85
CA ASN A 376 5.68 -8.36 25.03
C ASN A 376 5.28 -6.89 25.28
N SER A 377 6.21 -5.96 25.09
CA SER A 377 5.99 -4.55 25.44
C SER A 377 5.15 -3.77 24.42
N GLY A 378 4.86 -4.34 23.25
CA GLY A 378 4.17 -3.65 22.14
C GLY A 378 4.99 -2.50 21.53
N LEU A 379 6.21 -2.27 22.01
CA LEU A 379 7.12 -1.25 21.51
C LEU A 379 7.89 -1.79 20.30
N SER A 380 8.06 -0.97 19.27
CA SER A 380 8.88 -1.29 18.10
C SER A 380 9.74 -0.10 17.68
N VAL A 381 10.84 -0.43 17.00
CA VAL A 381 11.75 0.52 16.37
C VAL A 381 11.88 0.19 14.89
N MET A 382 11.75 1.20 14.04
CA MET A 382 11.96 1.08 12.60
C MET A 382 13.35 1.60 12.25
N VAL A 383 14.23 0.70 11.84
CA VAL A 383 15.54 1.06 11.33
C VAL A 383 15.42 1.26 9.81
N THR A 384 15.49 2.51 9.37
CA THR A 384 15.30 2.91 7.97
C THR A 384 16.61 3.12 7.23
N CYS A 385 16.55 2.86 5.93
CA CYS A 385 17.64 2.91 4.97
C CYS A 385 17.17 3.83 3.82
N ASP A 386 17.93 4.87 3.46
CA ASP A 386 17.60 5.73 2.30
C ASP A 386 18.09 5.08 1.00
N GLU A 387 17.18 4.69 0.11
CA GLU A 387 17.52 3.98 -1.13
C GLU A 387 18.38 4.84 -2.08
N THR A 388 19.24 4.20 -2.87
CA THR A 388 20.01 4.87 -3.93
C THR A 388 19.05 5.50 -4.94
N ARG A 389 19.13 6.82 -5.14
CA ARG A 389 18.27 7.56 -6.07
C ARG A 389 19.11 8.26 -7.15
N CYS A 390 18.48 8.53 -8.29
CA CYS A 390 19.10 9.19 -9.43
C CYS A 390 18.24 10.39 -9.86
N GLU A 391 18.87 11.47 -10.28
CA GLU A 391 18.25 12.69 -10.77
C GLU A 391 18.97 13.15 -12.05
N ILE A 392 18.23 13.73 -13.00
CA ILE A 392 18.79 14.24 -14.26
C ILE A 392 18.40 15.71 -14.43
N ILE A 393 19.39 16.56 -14.66
CA ILE A 393 19.23 18.01 -14.77
C ILE A 393 19.73 18.47 -16.15
N PRO A 394 18.92 19.23 -16.92
CA PRO A 394 17.55 19.66 -16.65
C PRO A 394 16.50 18.56 -16.90
N GLU A 395 15.35 18.65 -16.21
CA GLU A 395 14.25 17.66 -16.31
C GLU A 395 13.52 17.69 -17.67
N THR A 396 13.42 18.87 -18.29
CA THR A 396 12.74 19.05 -19.58
C THR A 396 13.74 19.41 -20.65
N LEU A 397 13.73 18.63 -21.73
CA LEU A 397 14.65 18.74 -22.86
C LEU A 397 13.88 19.04 -24.14
N VAL A 398 14.58 19.49 -25.18
CA VAL A 398 13.99 19.72 -26.51
C VAL A 398 14.36 18.58 -27.48
N ALA A 399 13.38 17.96 -28.14
CA ALA A 399 13.66 16.93 -29.15
C ALA A 399 14.30 17.56 -30.40
N GLY A 400 15.05 16.77 -31.17
CA GLY A 400 15.68 17.19 -32.42
C GLY A 400 16.98 17.98 -32.30
N ILE A 401 17.44 18.25 -31.07
CA ILE A 401 18.76 18.85 -30.80
C ILE A 401 19.49 18.10 -29.69
N GLY A 402 20.81 18.01 -29.78
CA GLY A 402 21.66 17.40 -28.76
C GLY A 402 21.87 18.35 -27.58
N GLN A 403 21.53 17.89 -26.37
CA GLN A 403 21.67 18.65 -25.13
C GLN A 403 22.56 17.91 -24.13
N GLU A 404 23.35 18.67 -23.37
CA GLU A 404 24.11 18.14 -22.23
C GLU A 404 23.19 18.07 -21.01
N VAL A 405 23.18 16.93 -20.33
CA VAL A 405 22.49 16.70 -19.06
C VAL A 405 23.49 16.27 -18.00
N THR A 406 23.24 16.71 -16.77
CA THR A 406 23.99 16.28 -15.58
C THR A 406 23.17 15.22 -14.86
N VAL A 407 23.77 14.06 -14.62
CA VAL A 407 23.18 12.97 -13.86
C VAL A 407 23.78 12.96 -12.46
N CYS A 408 22.91 12.99 -11.45
CA CYS A 408 23.29 12.96 -10.04
C CYS A 408 22.80 11.63 -9.42
N ILE A 409 23.73 10.78 -8.99
CA ILE A 409 23.43 9.58 -8.21
C ILE A 409 23.71 9.88 -6.73
N TYR A 410 22.72 9.62 -5.89
CA TYR A 410 22.83 9.69 -4.45
C TYR A 410 23.01 8.28 -3.90
N SER A 411 24.14 8.04 -3.25
CA SER A 411 24.62 6.71 -2.82
C SER A 411 23.64 6.03 -1.84
N GLY A 412 22.93 6.80 -1.01
CA GLY A 412 22.06 6.24 0.02
C GLY A 412 22.87 5.35 0.97
N ASN A 413 22.44 4.09 1.15
CA ASN A 413 23.06 3.16 2.11
C ASN A 413 24.25 2.37 1.58
N VAL A 414 24.57 2.46 0.28
CA VAL A 414 25.67 1.71 -0.34
C VAL A 414 26.81 2.65 -0.67
N ALA A 415 27.99 2.43 -0.09
CA ALA A 415 29.19 3.14 -0.52
C ALA A 415 29.50 2.75 -1.97
N ILE A 416 29.82 3.74 -2.81
CA ILE A 416 30.22 3.51 -4.19
C ILE A 416 31.74 3.38 -4.17
N ASP A 417 32.25 2.21 -4.58
CA ASP A 417 33.69 2.00 -4.66
C ASP A 417 34.32 2.82 -5.78
N PRO A 418 35.57 3.29 -5.62
CA PRO A 418 36.32 3.93 -6.69
C PRO A 418 36.41 3.01 -7.93
N ASN A 419 36.10 3.54 -9.13
CA ASN A 419 36.02 2.80 -10.40
C ASN A 419 34.76 1.93 -10.59
N SER A 420 33.70 2.18 -9.81
CA SER A 420 32.38 1.62 -10.08
C SER A 420 31.88 2.03 -11.47
N LYS A 421 31.22 1.11 -12.18
CA LYS A 421 30.81 1.29 -13.59
C LYS A 421 29.30 1.49 -13.69
N VAL A 422 28.90 2.51 -14.45
CA VAL A 422 27.50 2.75 -14.84
C VAL A 422 27.40 2.66 -16.35
N LYS A 423 26.67 1.66 -16.84
CA LYS A 423 26.34 1.58 -18.27
C LYS A 423 24.99 2.23 -18.52
N VAL A 424 24.96 3.19 -19.44
CA VAL A 424 23.76 3.94 -19.75
C VAL A 424 23.16 3.42 -21.06
N THR A 425 21.88 3.06 -21.03
CA THR A 425 21.13 2.64 -22.22
C THR A 425 19.84 3.43 -22.38
N GLY A 426 19.55 3.82 -23.63
CA GLY A 426 18.34 4.53 -24.03
C GLY A 426 17.42 3.66 -24.88
N SER A 427 16.26 4.20 -25.23
CA SER A 427 15.37 3.57 -26.21
C SER A 427 15.91 3.71 -27.65
N GLU A 428 15.22 3.13 -28.61
CA GLU A 428 15.56 3.21 -30.05
C GLU A 428 15.61 4.65 -30.60
N ASN A 429 14.79 5.56 -30.06
CA ASN A 429 14.71 6.95 -30.51
C ASN A 429 15.58 7.91 -29.70
N LEU A 430 16.27 7.42 -28.67
CA LEU A 430 17.11 8.18 -27.77
C LEU A 430 18.58 7.76 -27.93
N SER A 431 19.34 8.61 -28.60
CA SER A 431 20.80 8.49 -28.65
C SER A 431 21.45 9.15 -27.44
N ILE A 432 22.38 8.44 -26.83
CA ILE A 432 23.12 8.86 -25.65
C ILE A 432 24.60 8.79 -25.98
N THR A 433 25.34 9.83 -25.63
CA THR A 433 26.79 9.91 -25.79
C THR A 433 27.42 10.29 -24.47
N THR A 434 28.29 9.42 -23.95
CA THR A 434 29.06 9.68 -22.72
C THR A 434 30.52 9.96 -23.04
N SER A 435 31.38 10.08 -22.02
CA SER A 435 32.84 10.16 -22.19
C SER A 435 33.46 8.90 -22.80
N SER A 436 32.74 7.78 -22.83
CA SER A 436 33.17 6.51 -23.43
C SER A 436 32.32 6.13 -24.64
N HIS A 437 32.94 5.45 -25.61
CA HIS A 437 32.27 4.96 -26.82
C HIS A 437 31.22 3.87 -26.55
N ASP A 438 31.33 3.15 -25.43
CA ASP A 438 30.40 2.09 -25.03
C ASP A 438 29.28 2.56 -24.09
N ASN A 439 29.18 3.88 -23.85
CA ASN A 439 28.27 4.48 -22.89
C ASN A 439 28.46 4.01 -21.44
N THR A 440 29.67 3.58 -21.08
CA THR A 440 30.06 3.26 -19.70
C THR A 440 30.75 4.46 -19.05
N VAL A 441 30.26 4.88 -17.89
CA VAL A 441 30.83 5.94 -17.05
C VAL A 441 31.48 5.33 -15.81
N LEU A 442 32.68 5.81 -15.48
CA LEU A 442 33.38 5.44 -14.25
C LEU A 442 33.10 6.49 -13.18
N LEU A 443 32.62 6.05 -12.02
CA LEU A 443 32.38 6.93 -10.88
C LEU A 443 33.58 6.95 -9.92
N GLY A 444 33.81 8.12 -9.32
CA GLY A 444 34.68 8.26 -8.16
C GLY A 444 34.08 7.59 -6.92
N GLY A 445 34.91 7.29 -5.93
CA GLY A 445 34.44 6.69 -4.69
C GLY A 445 33.53 7.65 -3.91
N VAL A 446 32.38 7.17 -3.45
CA VAL A 446 31.39 7.95 -2.69
C VAL A 446 31.08 7.25 -1.37
N ALA A 447 31.24 7.96 -0.26
CA ALA A 447 30.85 7.46 1.05
C ALA A 447 29.31 7.31 1.16
N ARG A 448 28.84 6.49 2.09
CA ARG A 448 27.40 6.33 2.37
C ARG A 448 26.75 7.70 2.60
N GLY A 449 25.60 7.94 1.98
CA GLY A 449 24.90 9.23 2.01
C GLY A 449 25.51 10.33 1.13
N GLY A 450 26.58 10.05 0.38
CA GLY A 450 27.19 10.99 -0.54
C GLY A 450 26.51 11.03 -1.92
N GLN A 451 27.07 11.83 -2.83
CA GLN A 451 26.60 11.96 -4.21
C GLN A 451 27.76 11.88 -5.22
N ALA A 452 27.47 11.36 -6.40
CA ALA A 452 28.33 11.43 -7.59
C ALA A 452 27.56 12.11 -8.72
N GLU A 453 28.27 12.95 -9.48
CA GLU A 453 27.73 13.65 -10.64
C GLU A 453 28.59 13.39 -11.89
N TRP A 454 27.93 13.25 -13.03
CA TRP A 454 28.61 13.24 -14.33
C TRP A 454 27.72 13.85 -15.42
N LYS A 455 28.33 14.15 -16.57
CA LYS A 455 27.65 14.75 -17.71
C LYS A 455 27.54 13.75 -18.86
N MET A 456 26.42 13.79 -19.57
CA MET A 456 26.22 13.05 -20.82
C MET A 456 25.43 13.89 -21.82
N ARG A 457 25.57 13.59 -23.11
CA ARG A 457 24.80 14.21 -24.17
C ARG A 457 23.64 13.31 -24.56
N VAL A 458 22.46 13.89 -24.71
CA VAL A 458 21.25 13.18 -25.14
C VAL A 458 20.65 13.84 -26.36
N PHE A 459 20.18 13.04 -27.32
CA PHE A 459 19.44 13.48 -28.50
C PHE A 459 18.28 12.52 -28.74
N HIS A 460 17.07 13.06 -28.79
CA HIS A 460 15.86 12.33 -29.12
C HIS A 460 15.34 12.77 -30.49
N GLN A 461 14.94 11.82 -31.34
CA GLN A 461 14.42 12.12 -32.67
C GLN A 461 13.09 12.89 -32.60
N PRO A 462 12.91 14.02 -33.34
CA PRO A 462 11.74 14.86 -33.18
C PRO A 462 10.51 14.25 -33.87
N MET A 463 9.33 14.38 -33.26
CA MET A 463 8.07 13.94 -33.83
C MET A 463 7.28 15.14 -34.39
N VAL A 464 7.34 15.33 -35.71
CA VAL A 464 6.73 16.51 -36.39
C VAL A 464 5.19 16.45 -36.41
N THR A 465 4.62 15.25 -36.31
CA THR A 465 3.16 14.99 -36.32
C THR A 465 2.61 14.49 -34.98
N GLY A 466 3.44 14.46 -33.93
CA GLY A 466 3.10 13.91 -32.61
C GLY A 466 2.55 14.95 -31.61
N GLY A 467 2.36 14.51 -30.36
CA GLY A 467 2.01 15.38 -29.24
C GLY A 467 3.10 16.40 -28.91
N LEU A 468 2.78 17.40 -28.07
CA LEU A 468 3.73 18.46 -27.68
C LEU A 468 4.94 17.91 -26.91
N LYS A 469 4.73 16.85 -26.11
CA LYS A 469 5.74 16.21 -25.29
C LYS A 469 5.84 14.73 -25.60
N VAL A 470 7.03 14.18 -25.46
CA VAL A 470 7.35 12.76 -25.58
C VAL A 470 8.18 12.38 -24.36
N ASP A 471 7.74 11.34 -23.66
CA ASP A 471 8.48 10.76 -22.54
C ASP A 471 9.24 9.53 -23.04
N ASP A 472 10.51 9.43 -22.67
CA ASP A 472 11.34 8.30 -23.03
C ASP A 472 12.17 7.80 -21.85
N LYS A 473 12.51 6.51 -21.85
CA LYS A 473 13.17 5.85 -20.73
C LYS A 473 14.67 5.78 -20.93
N ILE A 474 15.39 6.01 -19.85
CA ILE A 474 16.83 5.81 -19.74
C ILE A 474 17.12 4.85 -18.58
N VAL A 475 18.03 3.93 -18.81
CA VAL A 475 18.37 2.86 -17.87
C VAL A 475 19.84 2.98 -17.49
N PHE A 476 20.10 3.01 -16.18
CA PHE A 476 21.44 3.02 -15.59
C PHE A 476 21.72 1.66 -14.97
N ASP A 477 22.52 0.85 -15.66
CA ASP A 477 22.99 -0.43 -15.17
C ASP A 477 24.24 -0.19 -14.31
N CYS A 478 24.05 -0.25 -12.98
CA CYS A 478 25.06 0.11 -11.98
C CYS A 478 25.67 -1.17 -11.42
N SER A 479 27.01 -1.30 -11.48
CA SER A 479 27.71 -2.53 -11.08
C SER A 479 27.55 -2.92 -9.61
N TRP A 480 27.11 -2.01 -8.74
CA TRP A 480 26.94 -2.21 -7.29
C TRP A 480 25.47 -2.38 -6.87
N LEU A 481 24.51 -2.28 -7.79
CA LEU A 481 23.09 -2.47 -7.50
C LEU A 481 22.59 -3.81 -8.08
N PRO A 482 21.65 -4.49 -7.40
CA PRO A 482 21.07 -5.74 -7.90
C PRO A 482 20.09 -5.53 -9.07
N ARG A 483 19.62 -4.30 -9.27
CA ARG A 483 18.70 -3.93 -10.35
C ARG A 483 19.12 -2.58 -10.95
N PRO A 484 18.92 -2.37 -12.26
CA PRO A 484 19.22 -1.11 -12.90
C PRO A 484 18.24 -0.01 -12.44
N LEU A 485 18.72 1.23 -12.38
CA LEU A 485 17.87 2.40 -12.13
C LEU A 485 17.23 2.84 -13.44
N ILE A 486 15.91 3.05 -13.45
CA ILE A 486 15.16 3.45 -14.64
C ILE A 486 14.60 4.84 -14.40
N MET A 487 14.91 5.78 -15.29
CA MET A 487 14.42 7.15 -15.25
C MET A 487 13.64 7.47 -16.53
N THR A 488 12.77 8.47 -16.45
CA THR A 488 12.02 8.98 -17.59
C THR A 488 12.50 10.40 -17.91
N LEU A 489 12.86 10.65 -19.15
CA LEU A 489 13.20 11.96 -19.69
C LEU A 489 12.02 12.50 -20.49
N THR A 490 11.65 13.76 -20.25
CA THR A 490 10.59 14.43 -21.00
C THR A 490 11.18 15.37 -22.04
N PHE A 491 10.87 15.10 -23.31
CA PHE A 491 11.26 15.93 -24.45
C PHE A 491 10.06 16.72 -24.97
N VAL A 492 10.26 18.01 -25.25
CA VAL A 492 9.30 18.87 -25.94
C VAL A 492 9.64 18.90 -27.41
N ASN A 493 8.64 18.68 -28.28
CA ASN A 493 8.86 18.80 -29.71
C ASN A 493 9.13 20.26 -30.08
N PRO A 494 10.16 20.54 -30.92
CA PRO A 494 10.59 21.91 -31.22
C PRO A 494 9.64 22.63 -32.17
N PHE A 495 8.93 21.86 -33.01
CA PHE A 495 8.08 22.41 -34.07
C PHE A 495 6.77 21.65 -34.19
N LYS A 496 5.70 22.41 -34.42
CA LYS A 496 4.45 21.89 -35.01
C LYS A 496 4.30 22.48 -36.40
N VAL A 497 4.12 21.63 -37.40
CA VAL A 497 3.93 22.08 -38.78
C VAL A 497 2.48 21.89 -39.20
N THR A 498 1.89 22.94 -39.77
CA THR A 498 0.52 22.91 -40.30
C THR A 498 0.52 23.40 -41.74
N HIS A 499 -0.39 22.90 -42.56
CA HIS A 499 -0.56 23.38 -43.93
C HIS A 499 -1.99 23.86 -44.19
N ARG A 500 -2.14 24.81 -45.12
CA ARG A 500 -3.42 25.32 -45.61
C ARG A 500 -3.35 25.49 -47.12
N LEU A 501 -4.46 25.20 -47.79
CA LEU A 501 -4.63 25.47 -49.21
C LEU A 501 -5.51 26.71 -49.38
N TYR A 502 -5.04 27.64 -50.20
CA TYR A 502 -5.79 28.79 -50.68
C TYR A 502 -6.05 28.67 -52.17
N THR A 503 -7.25 29.03 -52.58
CA THR A 503 -7.69 29.00 -53.97
C THR A 503 -8.04 30.41 -54.40
N ALA A 504 -7.49 30.85 -55.53
CA ALA A 504 -7.89 32.08 -56.21
C ALA A 504 -8.25 31.74 -57.66
N ARG A 505 -9.55 31.55 -57.93
CA ARG A 505 -10.04 30.97 -59.19
C ARG A 505 -9.40 29.60 -59.44
N ASP A 506 -8.64 29.43 -60.50
CA ASP A 506 -7.89 28.23 -60.86
C ASP A 506 -6.55 28.11 -60.10
N MET A 507 -5.94 29.23 -59.72
CA MET A 507 -4.67 29.26 -59.00
C MET A 507 -4.78 28.61 -57.60
N LYS A 508 -3.73 27.88 -57.22
CA LYS A 508 -3.58 27.25 -55.91
C LYS A 508 -2.35 27.79 -55.21
N TYR A 509 -2.49 28.08 -53.92
CA TYR A 509 -1.41 28.48 -53.04
C TYR A 509 -1.39 27.60 -51.81
N ILE A 510 -0.23 27.07 -51.48
CA ILE A 510 -0.03 26.19 -50.32
C ILE A 510 0.74 26.99 -49.29
N GLN A 511 0.12 27.26 -48.15
CA GLN A 511 0.78 27.87 -46.99
C GLN A 511 1.19 26.77 -46.02
N LEU A 512 2.49 26.64 -45.73
CA LEU A 512 2.99 25.90 -44.58
C LEU A 512 3.31 26.88 -43.46
N THR A 513 2.95 26.52 -42.24
CA THR A 513 3.25 27.30 -41.05
C THR A 513 3.99 26.41 -40.05
N VAL A 514 5.21 26.80 -39.73
CA VAL A 514 6.05 26.19 -38.70
C VAL A 514 5.85 26.97 -37.42
N HIS A 515 5.28 26.33 -36.42
CA HIS A 515 5.04 26.90 -35.09
C HIS A 515 6.19 26.46 -34.17
N ALA A 516 6.93 27.42 -33.61
CA ALA A 516 7.99 27.14 -32.64
C ALA A 516 7.38 26.77 -31.29
N GLN A 517 7.86 25.66 -30.73
CA GLN A 517 7.38 25.09 -29.48
C GLN A 517 8.58 24.80 -28.57
N GLY A 518 8.34 24.74 -27.25
CA GLY A 518 9.35 24.24 -26.30
C GLY A 518 10.47 25.19 -25.89
N GLY A 519 10.22 26.50 -25.78
CA GLY A 519 11.14 27.44 -25.10
C GLY A 519 12.45 27.77 -25.82
N GLY A 520 12.79 27.04 -26.89
CA GLY A 520 14.00 27.24 -27.67
C GLY A 520 13.92 28.38 -28.69
N GLN A 521 15.10 28.88 -29.07
CA GLN A 521 15.30 29.72 -30.25
C GLN A 521 15.77 28.82 -31.40
N PHE A 522 15.19 29.00 -32.58
CA PHE A 522 15.59 28.28 -33.79
C PHE A 522 15.79 29.24 -34.94
N GLN A 523 16.78 28.93 -35.77
CA GLN A 523 17.01 29.61 -37.04
C GLN A 523 16.67 28.63 -38.16
N LEU A 524 15.66 28.96 -38.97
CA LEU A 524 15.25 28.20 -40.14
C LEU A 524 15.94 28.72 -41.39
N SER A 525 16.47 27.83 -42.21
CA SER A 525 17.06 28.11 -43.52
C SER A 525 16.64 27.03 -44.53
N ASP A 526 16.99 27.27 -45.80
CA ASP A 526 16.91 26.29 -46.90
C ASP A 526 15.58 25.55 -46.98
N TRP A 527 14.48 26.30 -46.87
CA TRP A 527 13.15 25.72 -46.96
C TRP A 527 12.79 25.35 -48.40
N SER A 528 12.23 24.16 -48.56
CA SER A 528 11.78 23.66 -49.86
C SER A 528 10.50 22.85 -49.70
N LEU A 529 9.70 22.83 -50.77
CA LEU A 529 8.51 22.01 -50.89
C LEU A 529 8.60 21.25 -52.20
N VAL A 530 8.62 19.92 -52.12
CA VAL A 530 8.76 19.03 -53.27
C VAL A 530 7.54 18.12 -53.38
N ALA A 531 7.03 17.94 -54.59
CA ALA A 531 6.01 16.94 -54.90
C ALA A 531 6.70 15.63 -55.32
N THR A 532 6.48 14.54 -54.58
CA THR A 532 7.14 13.25 -54.84
C THR A 532 6.57 12.52 -56.07
N ASN A 533 5.39 12.92 -56.54
CA ASN A 533 4.63 12.22 -57.57
C ASN A 533 4.11 13.13 -58.71
N GLY A 534 4.69 14.33 -58.91
CA GLY A 534 4.23 15.29 -59.92
C GLY A 534 5.34 15.74 -60.87
N ASN A 535 5.50 15.05 -62.01
CA ASN A 535 6.58 15.34 -62.98
C ASN A 535 6.35 16.64 -63.78
N ASP A 536 5.10 17.08 -63.94
CA ASP A 536 4.71 18.27 -64.73
C ASP A 536 4.21 19.45 -63.85
N LEU A 537 4.75 19.53 -62.63
CA LEU A 537 4.26 20.45 -61.60
C LEU A 537 5.43 21.25 -61.01
N GLU A 538 5.28 22.57 -60.98
CA GLU A 538 6.24 23.51 -60.44
C GLU A 538 5.66 24.17 -59.18
N LEU A 539 6.42 24.11 -58.08
CA LEU A 539 6.08 24.77 -56.82
C LEU A 539 6.96 26.01 -56.65
N VAL A 540 6.40 27.18 -56.98
CA VAL A 540 7.14 28.44 -56.91
C VAL A 540 7.02 29.04 -55.52
N CYS A 541 8.14 29.11 -54.79
CA CYS A 541 8.17 29.76 -53.48
C CYS A 541 7.95 31.27 -53.63
N LEU A 542 6.98 31.82 -52.90
CA LEU A 542 6.69 33.26 -52.91
C LEU A 542 7.46 34.02 -51.83
N ASN A 543 8.08 33.31 -50.88
CA ASN A 543 8.92 33.90 -49.84
C ASN A 543 10.33 34.16 -50.38
N LYS A 544 10.93 35.29 -50.02
CA LYS A 544 12.32 35.61 -50.41
C LYS A 544 13.30 34.67 -49.68
N PRO A 545 14.13 33.89 -50.38
CA PRO A 545 14.98 32.85 -49.77
C PRO A 545 16.24 33.36 -49.06
N LEU A 546 16.50 34.68 -49.03
CA LEU A 546 17.85 35.22 -48.75
C LEU A 546 18.19 35.46 -47.28
N VAL A 547 17.24 35.31 -46.34
CA VAL A 547 17.50 35.59 -44.92
C VAL A 547 16.99 34.44 -44.06
N PRO A 548 17.86 33.78 -43.27
CA PRO A 548 17.45 32.80 -42.29
C PRO A 548 16.43 33.39 -41.33
N MET A 549 15.35 32.67 -41.08
CA MET A 549 14.27 33.16 -40.22
C MET A 549 14.45 32.66 -38.81
N LYS A 550 14.63 33.60 -37.88
CA LYS A 550 14.69 33.32 -36.46
C LYS A 550 13.27 33.23 -35.89
N ILE A 551 12.96 32.10 -35.27
CA ILE A 551 11.71 31.84 -34.57
C ILE A 551 11.99 31.53 -33.10
N VAL A 552 11.20 32.12 -32.22
CA VAL A 552 11.24 31.89 -30.77
C VAL A 552 9.93 31.23 -30.36
N SER A 553 9.92 30.52 -29.24
CA SER A 553 8.72 29.90 -28.66
C SER A 553 7.47 30.78 -28.77
N MET A 554 6.33 30.17 -29.16
CA MET A 554 5.03 30.81 -29.42
C MET A 554 4.97 31.71 -30.67
N GLN A 555 6.06 31.82 -31.43
CA GLN A 555 6.03 32.44 -32.75
C GLN A 555 5.81 31.39 -33.83
N SER A 556 5.34 31.84 -34.98
CA SER A 556 5.19 31.00 -36.17
C SER A 556 5.78 31.68 -37.39
N CYS A 557 6.29 30.88 -38.32
CA CYS A 557 6.77 31.33 -39.61
C CYS A 557 5.93 30.68 -40.70
N SER A 558 5.45 31.47 -41.65
CA SER A 558 4.63 30.99 -42.76
C SER A 558 5.34 31.14 -44.09
N PHE A 559 5.28 30.06 -44.87
CA PHE A 559 5.84 29.95 -46.20
C PHE A 559 4.73 29.63 -47.19
N VAL A 560 4.70 30.30 -48.33
CA VAL A 560 3.66 30.17 -49.35
C VAL A 560 4.29 29.76 -50.67
N TRP A 561 3.77 28.68 -51.26
CA TRP A 561 4.11 28.26 -52.61
C TRP A 561 2.92 28.43 -53.53
N GLN A 562 3.17 28.97 -54.72
CA GLN A 562 2.22 28.94 -55.81
C GLN A 562 2.38 27.62 -56.56
N LEU A 563 1.27 26.91 -56.76
CA LEU A 563 1.21 25.75 -57.62
C LEU A 563 1.08 26.20 -59.07
N LYS A 564 2.04 25.82 -59.90
CA LYS A 564 1.94 25.94 -61.36
C LYS A 564 1.94 24.54 -61.94
N CYS A 565 0.96 24.25 -62.79
CA CYS A 565 0.86 22.96 -63.43
C CYS A 565 0.40 23.17 -64.86
N ASN A 566 1.01 22.44 -65.78
CA ASN A 566 0.67 22.50 -67.19
C ASN A 566 -0.43 21.50 -67.58
N THR A 567 -0.89 20.66 -66.63
CA THR A 567 -1.96 19.70 -66.87
C THR A 567 -3.33 20.30 -66.58
N PRO A 568 -4.35 20.00 -67.40
CA PRO A 568 -5.72 20.50 -67.21
C PRO A 568 -6.42 19.86 -66.01
N GLU A 569 -6.04 18.64 -65.61
CA GLU A 569 -6.51 17.97 -64.40
C GLU A 569 -5.35 17.86 -63.40
N LEU A 570 -5.61 18.21 -62.12
CA LEU A 570 -4.58 18.18 -61.08
C LEU A 570 -4.57 16.80 -60.40
N PRO A 571 -3.44 16.06 -60.45
CA PRO A 571 -3.35 14.77 -59.77
C PRO A 571 -3.31 14.94 -58.23
N PRO A 572 -3.64 13.89 -57.47
CA PRO A 572 -3.32 13.85 -56.04
C PRO A 572 -1.82 14.07 -55.81
N LEU A 573 -1.47 14.94 -54.88
CA LEU A 573 -0.10 15.32 -54.59
C LEU A 573 0.37 14.75 -53.26
N HIS A 574 1.57 14.17 -53.26
CA HIS A 574 2.32 13.85 -52.05
C HIS A 574 3.41 14.90 -51.91
N LEU A 575 3.26 15.77 -50.91
CA LEU A 575 4.12 16.92 -50.71
C LEU A 575 5.04 16.67 -49.52
N THR A 576 6.31 17.01 -49.66
CA THR A 576 7.29 16.97 -48.58
C THR A 576 7.92 18.35 -48.43
N PHE A 577 7.64 18.97 -47.29
CA PHE A 577 8.30 20.19 -46.83
C PHE A 577 9.59 19.80 -46.10
N THR A 578 10.69 20.48 -46.42
CA THR A 578 11.93 20.40 -45.66
C THR A 578 12.45 21.79 -45.33
N SER A 579 13.11 21.92 -44.19
CA SER A 579 13.86 23.13 -43.81
C SER A 579 15.03 22.74 -42.92
N ALA A 580 16.19 23.32 -43.18
CA ALA A 580 17.30 23.25 -42.25
C ALA A 580 17.00 24.10 -41.01
N TYR A 581 17.41 23.63 -39.84
CA TYR A 581 17.28 24.39 -38.60
C TYR A 581 18.51 24.23 -37.71
N MET A 582 18.82 25.29 -36.98
CA MET A 582 19.86 25.31 -35.95
C MET A 582 19.31 25.91 -34.67
N SER A 583 19.81 25.45 -33.53
CA SER A 583 19.51 26.02 -32.21
C SER A 583 20.79 26.44 -31.51
N PRO A 584 20.83 27.61 -30.86
CA PRO A 584 21.97 28.00 -30.01
C PRO A 584 22.06 27.15 -28.73
N LEU A 585 21.03 26.35 -28.41
CA LEU A 585 21.03 25.40 -27.30
C LEU A 585 21.88 24.15 -27.59
N GLU A 586 22.19 23.88 -28.87
CA GLU A 586 22.99 22.74 -29.29
C GLU A 586 24.47 23.13 -29.40
N VAL A 587 25.33 22.50 -28.58
CA VAL A 587 26.78 22.80 -28.53
C VAL A 587 27.59 21.50 -28.67
N PRO A 588 28.37 21.27 -29.74
CA PRO A 588 28.61 22.16 -30.87
C PRO A 588 27.34 22.33 -31.70
N ALA A 589 27.24 23.47 -32.39
CA ALA A 589 26.09 23.77 -33.23
C ALA A 589 26.07 22.82 -34.44
N GLU A 590 24.97 22.08 -34.59
CA GLU A 590 24.75 21.18 -35.73
C GLU A 590 23.54 21.66 -36.53
N GLU A 591 23.64 21.53 -37.86
CA GLU A 591 22.50 21.76 -38.73
C GLU A 591 21.63 20.51 -38.78
N ARG A 592 20.35 20.68 -38.45
CA ARG A 592 19.34 19.63 -38.37
C ARG A 592 18.31 19.82 -39.47
N GLN A 593 17.63 18.75 -39.87
CA GLN A 593 16.62 18.80 -40.93
C GLN A 593 15.21 18.57 -40.38
N LEU A 594 14.32 19.55 -40.58
CA LEU A 594 12.89 19.42 -40.36
C LEU A 594 12.25 18.83 -41.61
N ARG A 595 11.44 17.78 -41.46
CA ARG A 595 10.71 17.14 -42.55
C ARG A 595 9.23 16.97 -42.20
N TYR A 596 8.35 17.43 -43.07
CA TYR A 596 6.90 17.29 -42.93
C TYR A 596 6.29 16.83 -44.26
N SER A 597 5.61 15.68 -44.25
CA SER A 597 4.98 15.12 -45.44
C SER A 597 3.46 15.07 -45.27
N PHE A 598 2.73 15.44 -46.33
CA PHE A 598 1.27 15.45 -46.34
C PHE A 598 0.73 15.14 -47.74
N LYS A 599 -0.52 14.69 -47.81
CA LYS A 599 -1.20 14.35 -49.05
C LYS A 599 -2.32 15.34 -49.32
N MET A 600 -2.49 15.71 -50.58
CA MET A 600 -3.61 16.54 -51.05
C MET A 600 -4.27 15.84 -52.23
N ALA A 601 -5.58 15.63 -52.14
CA ALA A 601 -6.41 15.12 -53.22
C ALA A 601 -7.64 16.03 -53.38
N ASP A 602 -8.34 15.92 -54.50
CA ASP A 602 -9.63 16.59 -54.72
C ASP A 602 -9.60 18.11 -54.47
N PHE A 603 -8.52 18.78 -54.87
CA PHE A 603 -8.30 20.20 -54.57
C PHE A 603 -8.42 21.12 -55.81
N GLN A 604 -8.68 20.56 -56.99
CA GLN A 604 -8.90 21.32 -58.22
C GLN A 604 -10.18 22.15 -58.13
N THR A 605 -10.15 23.42 -58.54
CA THR A 605 -11.37 24.25 -58.57
C THR A 605 -12.32 23.72 -59.62
N LEU A 606 -13.50 23.29 -59.19
CA LEU A 606 -14.59 22.83 -60.04
C LEU A 606 -15.58 23.97 -60.28
N LEU A 607 -15.88 24.74 -59.24
CA LEU A 607 -16.98 25.72 -59.23
C LEU A 607 -16.50 27.08 -58.74
N THR A 608 -16.98 28.14 -59.39
CA THR A 608 -16.87 29.52 -58.89
C THR A 608 -18.24 30.03 -58.50
N VAL A 609 -18.35 30.50 -57.26
CA VAL A 609 -19.55 31.12 -56.70
C VAL A 609 -19.36 32.63 -56.67
N LYS A 610 -20.30 33.34 -57.26
CA LYS A 610 -20.42 34.80 -57.21
C LYS A 610 -21.77 35.15 -56.60
N ALA A 611 -21.74 36.08 -55.66
CA ALA A 611 -22.91 36.54 -54.96
C ALA A 611 -22.94 38.08 -54.99
N ASP A 612 -24.13 38.63 -55.22
CA ASP A 612 -24.39 40.07 -55.17
C ASP A 612 -25.77 40.30 -54.54
N ILE A 613 -25.96 41.44 -53.86
CA ILE A 613 -27.27 41.85 -53.34
C ILE A 613 -27.74 43.07 -54.12
N CYS A 614 -28.97 43.01 -54.59
CA CYS A 614 -29.66 44.14 -55.20
C CYS A 614 -30.85 44.53 -54.32
N PRO A 615 -31.12 45.82 -54.10
CA PRO A 615 -32.38 46.23 -53.50
C PRO A 615 -33.56 45.79 -54.38
N SER A 616 -34.68 45.39 -53.76
CA SER A 616 -35.89 45.00 -54.49
C SER A 616 -36.86 46.18 -54.60
N GLY A 617 -37.58 46.28 -55.73
CA GLY A 617 -38.56 47.36 -56.00
C GLY A 617 -37.93 48.65 -56.53
N ASP A 618 -38.58 49.80 -56.31
CA ASP A 618 -38.13 51.14 -56.75
C ASP A 618 -36.98 51.71 -55.90
N ASN A 619 -36.56 51.00 -54.87
CA ASN A 619 -35.49 51.43 -53.98
C ASN A 619 -34.12 51.35 -54.66
N LYS A 620 -33.38 52.46 -54.71
CA LYS A 620 -32.00 52.51 -55.23
C LYS A 620 -30.94 52.03 -54.23
N VAL A 621 -31.30 51.86 -52.96
CA VAL A 621 -30.39 51.50 -51.86
C VAL A 621 -30.98 50.40 -50.97
N CYS A 622 -30.12 49.58 -50.37
CA CYS A 622 -30.55 48.59 -49.38
C CYS A 622 -30.85 49.29 -48.05
N LYS A 623 -32.03 49.08 -47.47
CA LYS A 623 -32.44 49.63 -46.17
C LYS A 623 -32.74 48.50 -45.17
N THR A 624 -32.45 48.71 -43.89
CA THR A 624 -32.79 47.76 -42.81
C THR A 624 -34.28 47.43 -42.84
N GLY A 625 -34.65 46.16 -42.64
CA GLY A 625 -36.06 45.72 -42.65
C GLY A 625 -36.73 45.65 -44.03
N VAL A 626 -36.07 46.11 -45.10
CA VAL A 626 -36.62 46.08 -46.47
C VAL A 626 -36.08 44.87 -47.24
N VAL A 627 -36.98 44.15 -47.92
CA VAL A 627 -36.64 42.98 -48.74
C VAL A 627 -35.68 43.37 -49.86
N SER A 628 -34.57 42.66 -49.96
CA SER A 628 -33.55 42.77 -51.01
C SER A 628 -33.38 41.40 -51.70
N SER A 629 -32.85 41.40 -52.91
CA SER A 629 -32.62 40.20 -53.73
C SER A 629 -31.15 39.80 -53.66
N PHE A 630 -30.89 38.63 -53.06
CA PHE A 630 -29.59 37.96 -53.10
C PHE A 630 -29.48 37.14 -54.38
N LYS A 631 -28.59 37.56 -55.28
CA LYS A 631 -28.32 36.88 -56.55
C LYS A 631 -27.13 35.95 -56.41
N LEU A 632 -27.38 34.66 -56.52
CA LEU A 632 -26.38 33.60 -56.54
C LEU A 632 -26.08 33.20 -57.98
N HIS A 633 -24.81 33.24 -58.36
CA HIS A 633 -24.31 32.77 -59.65
C HIS A 633 -23.22 31.71 -59.41
N VAL A 634 -23.47 30.49 -59.84
CA VAL A 634 -22.51 29.37 -59.78
C VAL A 634 -22.07 29.06 -61.20
N THR A 635 -20.76 28.95 -61.43
CA THR A 635 -20.18 28.69 -62.74
C THR A 635 -19.19 27.54 -62.65
N GLN A 636 -19.25 26.61 -63.59
CA GLN A 636 -18.27 25.54 -63.71
C GLN A 636 -17.01 26.05 -64.42
N MET A 637 -15.85 25.64 -63.92
CA MET A 637 -14.57 25.95 -64.56
C MET A 637 -14.42 25.19 -65.89
N SER A 638 -14.14 25.91 -66.97
CA SER A 638 -14.10 25.36 -68.34
C SER A 638 -13.02 24.31 -68.59
N ALA A 639 -12.00 24.23 -67.74
CA ALA A 639 -10.87 23.31 -67.85
C ALA A 639 -11.12 21.92 -67.21
N VAL A 640 -12.33 21.67 -66.68
CA VAL A 640 -12.63 20.45 -65.92
C VAL A 640 -13.78 19.67 -66.56
N LYS A 641 -13.76 18.34 -66.43
CA LYS A 641 -14.84 17.44 -66.89
C LYS A 641 -16.22 17.98 -66.45
N PRO A 642 -17.24 17.96 -67.33
CA PRO A 642 -18.61 18.38 -67.00
C PRO A 642 -19.12 17.68 -65.73
N LEU A 643 -19.60 18.43 -64.74
CA LEU A 643 -20.30 17.85 -63.57
C LEU A 643 -21.77 17.49 -63.94
N ALA A 644 -22.02 17.10 -65.19
CA ALA A 644 -23.35 17.10 -65.80
C ALA A 644 -24.38 16.22 -65.04
N ASP A 645 -23.93 15.21 -64.31
CA ASP A 645 -24.79 14.26 -63.58
C ASP A 645 -24.77 14.45 -62.05
N GLN A 646 -24.05 15.45 -61.52
CA GLN A 646 -23.98 15.71 -60.08
C GLN A 646 -25.05 16.73 -59.65
N GLU A 647 -25.96 16.32 -58.77
CA GLU A 647 -26.87 17.24 -58.09
C GLU A 647 -26.11 18.06 -57.04
N ILE A 648 -26.27 19.39 -57.09
CA ILE A 648 -25.59 20.33 -56.18
C ILE A 648 -26.64 21.06 -55.36
N MET A 649 -26.46 21.09 -54.05
CA MET A 649 -27.29 21.88 -53.15
C MET A 649 -26.57 23.17 -52.78
N TYR A 650 -27.25 24.32 -52.88
CA TYR A 650 -26.81 25.53 -52.20
C TYR A 650 -27.50 25.65 -50.84
N ARG A 651 -26.79 26.19 -49.86
CA ARG A 651 -27.32 26.58 -48.55
C ARG A 651 -26.89 28.02 -48.26
N LEU A 652 -27.87 28.84 -47.90
CA LEU A 652 -27.72 30.25 -47.59
C LEU A 652 -27.94 30.48 -46.09
N GLU A 653 -26.94 31.01 -45.43
CA GLU A 653 -26.98 31.32 -44.00
C GLU A 653 -26.98 32.83 -43.80
N GLY A 654 -28.08 33.34 -43.22
CA GLY A 654 -28.25 34.77 -42.97
C GLY A 654 -27.42 35.32 -41.82
N GLY A 655 -27.02 34.45 -40.88
CA GLY A 655 -26.27 34.84 -39.68
C GLY A 655 -27.00 35.91 -38.85
N PRO A 656 -26.28 36.76 -38.10
CA PRO A 656 -26.89 37.82 -37.28
C PRO A 656 -27.36 39.04 -38.10
N ASN A 657 -26.87 39.19 -39.34
CA ASN A 657 -27.03 40.40 -40.14
C ASN A 657 -28.18 40.33 -41.15
N TRP A 658 -28.59 39.12 -41.53
CA TRP A 658 -29.59 38.90 -42.58
C TRP A 658 -30.63 37.87 -42.17
N LYS A 659 -31.88 38.14 -42.51
CA LYS A 659 -32.97 37.17 -42.49
C LYS A 659 -33.22 36.68 -43.90
N VAL A 660 -33.07 35.37 -44.12
CA VAL A 660 -33.43 34.74 -45.40
C VAL A 660 -34.95 34.55 -45.45
N HIS A 661 -35.58 35.05 -46.50
CA HIS A 661 -37.02 34.96 -46.72
C HIS A 661 -37.33 33.85 -47.73
N GLY A 662 -38.07 32.82 -47.30
CA GLY A 662 -38.36 31.63 -48.11
C GLY A 662 -37.43 30.44 -47.78
N LYS A 663 -37.21 29.54 -48.76
CA LYS A 663 -36.32 28.39 -48.60
C LYS A 663 -34.86 28.87 -48.60
N SER A 664 -34.11 28.53 -47.55
CA SER A 664 -32.69 28.87 -47.40
C SER A 664 -31.75 27.90 -48.13
N SER A 665 -32.29 26.90 -48.81
CA SER A 665 -31.52 25.93 -49.57
C SER A 665 -32.31 25.41 -50.78
N GLY A 666 -31.58 24.90 -51.78
CA GLY A 666 -32.17 24.33 -52.98
C GLY A 666 -31.17 23.48 -53.76
N VAL A 667 -31.67 22.45 -54.44
CA VAL A 667 -30.88 21.55 -55.29
C VAL A 667 -31.00 22.00 -56.74
N PHE A 668 -29.90 21.95 -57.49
CA PHE A 668 -29.83 22.33 -58.88
C PHE A 668 -28.82 21.49 -59.67
N HIS A 669 -28.95 21.55 -60.99
CA HIS A 669 -28.01 20.99 -61.97
C HIS A 669 -27.35 22.13 -62.76
N LEU A 670 -26.11 21.93 -63.19
CA LEU A 670 -25.38 22.90 -64.02
C LEU A 670 -25.65 22.65 -65.52
N SER A 671 -26.86 22.98 -65.97
CA SER A 671 -27.21 22.91 -67.40
C SER A 671 -26.46 24.00 -68.19
N GLY A 672 -25.50 23.61 -69.02
CA GLY A 672 -24.67 24.55 -69.78
C GLY A 672 -23.55 25.21 -68.96
N GLY A 673 -23.14 24.62 -67.82
CA GLY A 673 -21.96 25.05 -67.06
C GLY A 673 -22.17 26.28 -66.18
N SER A 674 -23.39 26.79 -66.03
CA SER A 674 -23.70 27.86 -65.08
C SER A 674 -25.11 27.73 -64.50
N TYR A 675 -25.31 28.24 -63.29
CA TYR A 675 -26.58 28.29 -62.59
C TYR A 675 -26.75 29.66 -61.95
N SER A 676 -27.95 30.23 -62.04
CA SER A 676 -28.27 31.52 -61.44
C SER A 676 -29.60 31.43 -60.71
N HIS A 677 -29.62 31.88 -59.45
CA HIS A 677 -30.81 31.89 -58.62
C HIS A 677 -30.89 33.15 -57.78
N SER A 678 -32.11 33.60 -57.45
CA SER A 678 -32.33 34.79 -56.63
C SER A 678 -33.17 34.44 -55.41
N VAL A 679 -32.64 34.71 -54.23
CA VAL A 679 -33.29 34.48 -52.93
C VAL A 679 -33.61 35.83 -52.30
N GLN A 680 -34.76 35.96 -51.65
CA GLN A 680 -35.10 37.18 -50.93
C GLN A 680 -34.41 37.20 -49.56
N VAL A 681 -33.77 38.31 -49.21
CA VAL A 681 -33.11 38.52 -47.92
C VAL A 681 -33.49 39.87 -47.34
N ILE A 682 -33.55 39.98 -46.03
CA ILE A 682 -33.88 41.22 -45.31
C ILE A 682 -32.68 41.53 -44.40
N PRO A 683 -32.02 42.70 -44.54
CA PRO A 683 -30.98 43.10 -43.61
C PRO A 683 -31.61 43.48 -42.26
N LEU A 684 -31.04 42.95 -41.18
CA LEU A 684 -31.52 43.14 -39.81
C LEU A 684 -30.88 44.34 -39.11
N THR A 685 -29.71 44.76 -39.59
CA THR A 685 -28.91 45.87 -39.05
C THR A 685 -28.56 46.86 -40.16
N ALA A 686 -28.08 48.05 -39.79
CA ALA A 686 -27.54 49.05 -40.71
C ALA A 686 -26.00 49.04 -40.68
N GLY A 687 -25.36 49.58 -41.72
CA GLY A 687 -23.90 49.65 -41.86
C GLY A 687 -23.35 48.81 -43.02
N PHE A 688 -22.05 48.54 -43.00
CA PHE A 688 -21.38 47.71 -44.01
C PHE A 688 -21.45 46.24 -43.62
N LEU A 689 -22.45 45.53 -44.14
CA LEU A 689 -22.71 44.14 -43.79
C LEU A 689 -21.98 43.21 -44.76
N PRO A 690 -21.31 42.14 -44.29
CA PRO A 690 -20.85 41.08 -45.18
C PRO A 690 -22.06 40.42 -45.85
N LEU A 691 -21.88 39.92 -47.08
CA LEU A 691 -22.90 39.12 -47.75
C LEU A 691 -23.27 37.87 -46.91
N PRO A 692 -24.53 37.39 -46.96
CA PRO A 692 -24.91 36.09 -46.40
C PRO A 692 -23.97 34.98 -46.85
N ALA A 693 -23.63 34.07 -45.94
CA ALA A 693 -22.72 32.98 -46.24
C ALA A 693 -23.42 31.96 -47.15
N VAL A 694 -22.73 31.54 -48.21
CA VAL A 694 -23.19 30.49 -49.12
C VAL A 694 -22.28 29.29 -48.99
N SER A 695 -22.85 28.11 -48.80
CA SER A 695 -22.15 26.84 -48.93
C SER A 695 -22.76 25.99 -50.03
N LEU A 696 -21.91 25.30 -50.79
CA LEU A 696 -22.32 24.30 -51.77
C LEU A 696 -22.02 22.90 -51.22
N LEU A 697 -22.93 21.96 -51.49
CA LEU A 697 -22.86 20.56 -51.10
C LEU A 697 -23.15 19.67 -52.30
N LYS A 698 -22.51 18.50 -52.36
CA LYS A 698 -22.86 17.44 -53.29
C LYS A 698 -24.07 16.70 -52.73
N TYR A 699 -25.12 16.59 -53.53
CA TYR A 699 -26.36 15.93 -53.15
C TYR A 699 -26.46 14.59 -53.89
N ASN A 700 -26.71 13.51 -53.16
CA ASN A 700 -26.70 12.15 -53.67
C ASN A 700 -28.10 11.53 -53.53
N PRO A 701 -28.99 11.69 -54.50
CA PRO A 701 -30.40 11.27 -54.40
C PRO A 701 -30.59 9.75 -54.35
N GLN A 702 -29.58 8.96 -54.70
CA GLN A 702 -29.65 7.49 -54.69
C GLN A 702 -29.73 6.92 -53.28
N ILE A 703 -29.10 7.57 -52.29
CA ILE A 703 -29.12 7.12 -50.89
C ILE A 703 -30.52 7.24 -50.29
N MET A 704 -31.27 8.30 -50.63
CA MET A 704 -32.67 8.44 -50.21
C MET A 704 -33.57 7.34 -50.79
N LYS A 705 -33.31 6.92 -52.03
CA LYS A 705 -34.06 5.83 -52.67
C LYS A 705 -33.67 4.47 -52.10
N GLU A 706 -32.40 4.24 -51.80
CA GLU A 706 -31.90 3.02 -51.16
C GLU A 706 -32.34 2.90 -49.68
N GLU A 707 -32.44 4.01 -48.95
CA GLU A 707 -33.04 4.05 -47.60
C GLU A 707 -34.54 3.76 -47.63
N ASP A 708 -35.29 4.37 -48.57
CA ASP A 708 -36.72 4.10 -48.76
C ASP A 708 -36.98 2.64 -49.23
N GLU A 709 -36.10 2.07 -50.07
CA GLU A 709 -36.20 0.67 -50.50
C GLU A 709 -35.81 -0.32 -49.38
N ARG A 710 -34.77 -0.04 -48.57
CA ARG A 710 -34.41 -0.83 -47.38
C ARG A 710 -35.49 -0.84 -46.31
N LEU A 711 -36.24 0.26 -46.17
CA LEU A 711 -37.43 0.35 -45.29
C LEU A 711 -38.62 -0.48 -45.80
N SER A 712 -38.59 -0.93 -47.06
CA SER A 712 -39.66 -1.70 -47.71
C SER A 712 -39.36 -3.20 -47.86
N SER A 713 -38.13 -3.65 -47.63
CA SER A 713 -37.71 -5.05 -47.71
C SER A 713 -37.41 -5.65 -46.33
N THR A 714 -38.09 -6.74 -45.94
CA THR A 714 -38.02 -7.42 -44.62
C THR A 714 -36.87 -8.41 -44.43
N ASP A 715 -35.77 -8.32 -45.19
CA ASP A 715 -34.66 -9.28 -45.06
C ASP A 715 -33.46 -8.64 -44.34
N ASP A 716 -33.31 -9.01 -43.06
CA ASP A 716 -32.15 -8.73 -42.20
C ASP A 716 -30.92 -9.51 -42.70
N GLU A 717 -30.10 -8.90 -43.55
CA GLU A 717 -28.68 -9.27 -43.64
C GLU A 717 -27.78 -8.02 -43.56
N SER A 718 -27.14 -7.87 -42.41
CA SER A 718 -26.11 -6.87 -42.12
C SER A 718 -24.85 -7.17 -42.95
N SER A 719 -24.69 -6.47 -44.08
CA SER A 719 -23.40 -6.32 -44.73
C SER A 719 -22.87 -4.90 -44.45
N ASP A 720 -21.72 -4.82 -43.79
CA ASP A 720 -20.95 -3.60 -43.55
C ASP A 720 -20.52 -3.00 -44.90
N THR A 721 -21.41 -2.22 -45.51
CA THR A 721 -21.09 -1.29 -46.59
C THR A 721 -21.16 0.11 -46.01
N ASP A 722 -20.01 0.76 -45.96
CA ASP A 722 -19.79 2.13 -45.48
C ASP A 722 -20.73 3.08 -46.24
N GLY A 723 -21.90 3.36 -45.66
CA GLY A 723 -22.97 4.11 -46.31
C GLY A 723 -22.51 5.53 -46.60
N GLN A 724 -22.42 5.91 -47.87
CA GLN A 724 -22.10 7.28 -48.25
C GLN A 724 -23.19 8.23 -47.74
N PRO A 725 -22.85 9.45 -47.28
CA PRO A 725 -23.84 10.39 -46.75
C PRO A 725 -24.69 11.02 -47.87
N LEU A 726 -25.99 11.22 -47.60
CA LEU A 726 -26.97 11.87 -48.51
C LEU A 726 -26.48 13.23 -49.04
N MET A 727 -25.72 13.95 -48.21
CA MET A 727 -25.03 15.18 -48.57
C MET A 727 -23.55 15.04 -48.21
N SER A 728 -22.66 15.38 -49.15
CA SER A 728 -21.23 15.45 -48.88
C SER A 728 -20.67 16.84 -49.20
N GLU A 729 -19.68 17.27 -48.43
CA GLU A 729 -19.00 18.54 -48.68
C GLU A 729 -18.09 18.43 -49.92
N PHE A 730 -17.93 19.55 -50.63
CA PHE A 730 -16.88 19.64 -51.63
C PHE A 730 -15.50 19.63 -50.95
N GLY A 731 -14.52 19.02 -51.62
CA GLY A 731 -13.13 19.01 -51.18
C GLY A 731 -12.59 20.42 -51.01
N ARG A 732 -11.63 20.58 -50.09
CA ARG A 732 -11.01 21.89 -49.83
C ARG A 732 -10.37 22.42 -51.11
N GLY A 733 -10.83 23.60 -51.54
CA GLY A 733 -10.34 24.26 -52.75
C GLY A 733 -11.13 23.97 -54.03
N GLN A 734 -12.14 23.07 -54.01
CA GLN A 734 -12.98 22.78 -55.18
C GLN A 734 -14.00 23.87 -55.50
N VAL A 735 -14.41 24.65 -54.50
CA VAL A 735 -15.36 25.76 -54.66
C VAL A 735 -14.65 27.06 -54.33
N TYR A 736 -14.62 27.98 -55.29
CA TYR A 736 -14.05 29.31 -55.13
C TYR A 736 -15.15 30.36 -54.95
N TYR A 737 -15.21 30.99 -53.77
CA TYR A 737 -16.18 32.03 -53.46
C TYR A 737 -15.62 33.42 -53.83
N SER A 738 -15.81 33.82 -55.08
CA SER A 738 -15.28 35.08 -55.64
C SER A 738 -15.79 36.36 -54.96
N SER A 739 -16.91 36.26 -54.25
CA SER A 739 -17.56 37.39 -53.55
C SER A 739 -17.31 37.36 -52.04
N GLN A 740 -16.50 36.43 -51.56
CA GLN A 740 -16.06 36.36 -50.16
C GLN A 740 -15.26 37.62 -49.83
N GLY A 741 -15.69 38.36 -48.81
CA GLY A 741 -15.10 39.65 -48.41
C GLY A 741 -15.79 40.88 -49.02
N LYS A 742 -16.78 40.74 -49.90
CA LYS A 742 -17.64 41.86 -50.28
C LYS A 742 -18.55 42.27 -49.12
N GLN A 743 -18.79 43.58 -49.02
CA GLN A 743 -19.74 44.17 -48.09
C GLN A 743 -20.78 44.99 -48.85
N VAL A 744 -21.98 45.07 -48.29
CA VAL A 744 -23.10 45.86 -48.81
C VAL A 744 -23.44 46.93 -47.79
N HIS A 745 -23.54 48.17 -48.24
CA HIS A 745 -23.95 49.28 -47.39
C HIS A 745 -25.47 49.28 -47.22
N VAL A 746 -25.93 49.07 -46.00
CA VAL A 746 -27.34 49.07 -45.62
C VAL A 746 -27.66 50.33 -44.82
N TYR A 747 -28.62 51.11 -45.29
CA TYR A 747 -29.07 52.33 -44.64
C TYR A 747 -30.12 52.02 -43.56
N PRO A 748 -30.19 52.80 -42.48
CA PRO A 748 -31.27 52.67 -41.49
C PRO A 748 -32.63 52.99 -42.12
N VAL A 749 -33.71 52.51 -41.48
CA VAL A 749 -35.08 52.92 -41.84
C VAL A 749 -35.24 54.40 -41.49
N GLU A 750 -35.70 55.21 -42.45
CA GLU A 750 -36.10 56.59 -42.16
C GLU A 750 -37.34 56.56 -41.27
N VAL A 751 -37.17 56.88 -39.99
CA VAL A 751 -38.30 57.06 -39.06
C VAL A 751 -38.92 58.42 -39.38
N THR A 752 -39.91 58.46 -40.26
CA THR A 752 -40.85 59.59 -40.32
C THR A 752 -41.87 59.40 -39.20
N GLY A 753 -41.45 59.64 -37.97
CA GLY A 753 -42.34 59.68 -36.80
C GLY A 753 -42.03 60.97 -36.05
N GLU A 754 -43.05 61.79 -35.84
CA GLU A 754 -42.98 62.89 -34.88
C GLU A 754 -42.43 62.34 -33.56
N VAL A 755 -41.31 62.92 -33.11
CA VAL A 755 -40.73 62.57 -31.82
C VAL A 755 -41.58 63.23 -30.74
N GLU A 756 -42.55 62.50 -30.19
CA GLU A 756 -43.13 62.87 -28.90
C GLU A 756 -42.12 62.51 -27.81
N VAL A 757 -41.35 63.52 -27.37
CA VAL A 757 -40.45 63.41 -26.23
C VAL A 757 -41.29 63.54 -24.96
N THR A 758 -41.66 62.42 -24.35
CA THR A 758 -42.13 62.43 -22.95
C THR A 758 -40.92 62.24 -22.05
N ILE A 759 -40.54 63.33 -21.37
CA ILE A 759 -39.53 63.32 -20.31
C ILE A 759 -40.13 62.59 -19.10
N MET A 760 -39.44 61.55 -18.61
CA MET A 760 -39.48 61.17 -17.20
C MET A 760 -38.13 61.45 -16.57
#